data_AF-A0A841ABI5-F1
#
_entry.id   AF-A0A841ABI5-F1
#
_cell.length_a   1.000
_cell.length_b   1.000
_cell.length_c   1.000
_cell.angle_alpha   90.00
_cell.angle_beta   90.00
_cell.angle_gamma   90.00
#
_symmetry.space_group_name_H-M   'P 1'
#
loop_
_entity.id
_entity.type
_entity.pdbx_description
1 polymer ?
#
loop_
_entity_poly.entity_id
_entity_poly.type
_entity_poly.pdbx_seq_one_letter_code
_entity_poly.pdbx_strand_id
1 'polypeptide(L)'
;MSHTQDGSELLTGPGAGGLLRSAVGNSGGVLHSWQLDHVDHRPGRSTKALYRTMVSWPELDGPQAPAREELFGASAHIGEREKNLYVAEQTLVMTDGDINVRVWRYPHDPWLPMLPQVCYPDIVGRTLHDLGVSLGPDPSAPIAIDVVSYRPGRRAVLRASQGDTAVYLKVMQPHRSGEIVDRHQRLLAAGVPVPEVIAHHQGLVVLRELPGRPLARAVIDEGVQACRAEDLVALLDRLPASMYPLPLRPPWTDSVEFYAGIVSSAVPSLGPRLDSLVRAIREGLAALEQRMDMRPHDVVHGDFYEAQVFVQDGRVVGLLDIDTVGPGRRADDLACLLAHLSVLADYGNAGRIDRAMQERVEDAIRTWHAALEDRVDPTELALRSAGVVLSLATGPHRQQEAAWEAATEAIVRVAEEWVAHARRAERARHERQAATQNIAALNGASQNGVGQNGPVTGTPPVQDIPPTQGPTGVRAVPAMGAPTGQHSAPTGQHAIPAGYRAPSRPSIAPQPGSSAPVQQSAPPQRSAPSQAGPLHSAPPQSAHQQHAPQQGAPQQPAPQQPAPQQPAPQPSAPQHSAPQHPAPPQSAGPYSAPPQSQSAQPPQAIPPQQSLPQPPVASQQPQAMQAPLQQQAPPQPAQASQDLPATSESSWSPGDDSPTQERRISSIQPH
;
A
#
# COMPACT_ATOMS: atom_id res chain seq x y z
N MET A 1 -8.21 -32.15 16.59
CA MET A 1 -8.07 -30.74 16.18
C MET A 1 -6.59 -30.45 16.16
N SER A 2 -5.98 -30.24 14.99
CA SER A 2 -4.54 -29.96 14.93
C SER A 2 -4.31 -28.57 15.49
N HIS A 3 -3.55 -28.47 16.58
CA HIS A 3 -3.03 -27.19 17.05
C HIS A 3 -2.32 -26.51 15.88
N THR A 4 -2.71 -25.28 15.57
CA THR A 4 -2.00 -24.48 14.57
C THR A 4 -0.58 -24.26 15.08
N GLN A 5 0.38 -24.90 14.42
CA GLN A 5 1.77 -24.90 14.89
C GLN A 5 2.37 -23.47 14.88
N ASP A 6 1.83 -22.53 14.11
CA ASP A 6 2.43 -21.21 13.81
C ASP A 6 2.30 -20.17 14.93
N GLY A 7 1.86 -20.59 16.11
CA GLY A 7 1.70 -19.75 17.29
C GLY A 7 0.52 -18.78 17.21
N SER A 8 -0.36 -18.90 16.21
CA SER A 8 -1.54 -18.04 16.08
C SER A 8 -2.51 -18.20 17.25
N GLU A 9 -2.84 -19.43 17.66
CA GLU A 9 -3.62 -19.72 18.87
C GLU A 9 -3.01 -19.09 20.12
N LEU A 10 -1.67 -19.12 20.25
CA LEU A 10 -0.97 -18.58 21.41
C LEU A 10 -1.03 -17.05 21.47
N LEU A 11 -0.79 -16.38 20.33
CA LEU A 11 -0.73 -14.92 20.26
C LEU A 11 -2.11 -14.27 20.18
N THR A 12 -3.13 -14.96 19.66
CA THR A 12 -4.48 -14.38 19.52
C THR A 12 -5.44 -14.86 20.61
N GLY A 13 -5.15 -15.99 21.25
CA GLY A 13 -5.99 -16.58 22.28
C GLY A 13 -5.67 -16.09 23.70
N PRO A 14 -6.31 -16.70 24.73
CA PRO A 14 -6.13 -16.34 26.13
C PRO A 14 -4.68 -16.46 26.65
N GLY A 15 -3.85 -17.28 25.99
CA GLY A 15 -2.44 -17.47 26.34
C GLY A 15 -1.58 -16.20 26.22
N ALA A 16 -1.95 -15.26 25.34
CA ALA A 16 -1.23 -14.01 25.12
C ALA A 16 -1.11 -13.17 26.40
N GLY A 17 -2.12 -13.20 27.28
CA GLY A 17 -2.06 -12.47 28.55
C GLY A 17 -0.97 -12.97 29.50
N GLY A 18 -0.69 -14.28 29.51
CA GLY A 18 0.40 -14.85 30.29
C GLY A 18 1.76 -14.42 29.74
N LEU A 19 1.92 -14.49 28.41
CA LEU A 19 3.10 -14.03 27.69
C LEU A 19 3.42 -12.55 28.00
N LEU A 20 2.43 -11.67 27.88
CA LEU A 20 2.58 -10.24 28.14
C LEU A 20 2.91 -9.96 29.62
N ARG A 21 2.27 -10.66 30.56
CA ARG A 21 2.60 -10.52 32.00
C ARG A 21 4.05 -10.89 32.28
N SER A 22 4.55 -11.97 31.68
CA SER A 22 5.96 -12.37 31.83
C SER A 22 6.91 -11.33 31.24
N ALA A 23 6.63 -10.82 30.03
CA ALA A 23 7.45 -9.78 29.39
C ALA A 23 7.51 -8.47 30.19
N VAL A 24 6.34 -8.01 30.65
CA VAL A 24 6.23 -6.79 31.46
C VAL A 24 6.89 -6.98 32.83
N GLY A 25 6.63 -8.10 33.51
CA GLY A 25 7.20 -8.41 34.82
C GLY A 25 8.72 -8.55 34.80
N ASN A 26 9.28 -9.19 33.76
CA ASN A 26 10.74 -9.30 33.60
C ASN A 26 11.44 -7.95 33.38
N SER A 27 10.67 -6.92 33.00
CA SER A 27 11.16 -5.56 32.80
C SER A 27 10.82 -4.64 33.98
N GLY A 28 10.38 -5.18 35.12
CA GLY A 28 10.04 -4.42 36.33
C GLY A 28 8.68 -3.71 36.31
N GLY A 29 7.81 -4.08 35.37
CA GLY A 29 6.47 -3.51 35.21
C GLY A 29 5.36 -4.40 35.75
N VAL A 30 4.14 -3.82 35.83
CA VAL A 30 2.91 -4.54 36.16
C VAL A 30 1.89 -4.31 35.05
N LEU A 31 1.44 -5.39 34.41
CA LEU A 31 0.40 -5.36 33.39
C LEU A 31 -0.99 -5.34 34.04
N HIS A 32 -1.77 -4.31 33.75
CA HIS A 32 -3.15 -4.15 34.23
C HIS A 32 -4.19 -4.71 33.26
N SER A 33 -4.05 -4.36 31.98
CA SER A 33 -4.94 -4.83 30.92
C SER A 33 -4.21 -4.89 29.58
N TRP A 34 -4.78 -5.64 28.64
CA TRP A 34 -4.27 -5.74 27.27
C TRP A 34 -5.43 -5.95 26.30
N GLN A 35 -5.22 -5.49 25.08
CA GLN A 35 -6.10 -5.71 23.94
C GLN A 35 -5.26 -6.04 22.72
N LEU A 36 -5.65 -7.06 21.97
CA LEU A 36 -5.07 -7.36 20.67
C LEU A 36 -5.47 -6.25 19.68
N ASP A 37 -4.47 -5.58 19.11
CA ASP A 37 -4.67 -4.44 18.21
C ASP A 37 -4.49 -4.86 16.74
N HIS A 38 -3.48 -5.68 16.44
CA HIS A 38 -3.20 -6.14 15.08
C HIS A 38 -2.61 -7.56 15.05
N VAL A 39 -2.87 -8.33 13.99
CA VAL A 39 -2.26 -9.64 13.73
C VAL A 39 -1.82 -9.71 12.27
N ASP A 40 -0.58 -10.15 12.06
CA ASP A 40 -0.04 -10.57 10.77
C ASP A 40 0.27 -12.07 10.85
N HIS A 41 -0.52 -12.87 10.14
CA HIS A 41 -0.48 -14.32 10.21
C HIS A 41 0.02 -14.91 8.89
N ARG A 42 1.06 -15.74 8.97
CA ARG A 42 1.56 -16.57 7.86
C ARG A 42 1.30 -18.03 8.21
N PRO A 43 0.22 -18.63 7.68
CA PRO A 43 -0.19 -19.98 8.01
C PRO A 43 0.98 -20.97 7.92
N GLY A 44 1.21 -21.72 9.00
CA GLY A 44 2.25 -22.73 9.08
C GLY A 44 3.70 -22.21 9.15
N ARG A 45 3.92 -20.90 9.28
CA ARG A 45 5.28 -20.31 9.37
C ARG A 45 5.47 -19.41 10.58
N SER A 46 4.66 -18.37 10.71
CA SER A 46 4.86 -17.36 11.76
C SER A 46 3.60 -16.55 12.02
N THR A 47 3.43 -16.12 13.27
CA THR A 47 2.41 -15.14 13.65
C THR A 47 3.08 -13.94 14.31
N LYS A 48 2.68 -12.73 13.93
CA LYS A 48 3.02 -11.49 14.65
C LYS A 48 1.77 -10.83 15.17
N ALA A 49 1.85 -10.30 16.38
CA ALA A 49 0.75 -9.61 17.03
C ALA A 49 1.22 -8.29 17.64
N LEU A 50 0.36 -7.28 17.60
CA LEU A 50 0.53 -6.03 18.33
C LEU A 50 -0.55 -5.94 19.40
N TYR A 51 -0.16 -5.54 20.60
CA TYR A 51 -1.06 -5.37 21.73
C TYR A 51 -0.99 -3.94 22.24
N ARG A 52 -2.16 -3.36 22.52
CA ARG A 52 -2.29 -2.17 23.36
C ARG A 52 -2.45 -2.61 24.81
N THR A 53 -1.58 -2.14 25.69
CA THR A 53 -1.55 -2.56 27.09
C THR A 53 -1.61 -1.37 28.03
N MET A 54 -2.15 -1.57 29.23
CA MET A 54 -2.02 -0.63 30.34
C MET A 54 -0.98 -1.18 31.32
N VAL A 55 0.13 -0.46 31.50
CA VAL A 55 1.27 -0.90 32.31
C VAL A 55 1.69 0.21 33.27
N SER A 56 1.93 -0.15 34.53
CA SER A 56 2.67 0.70 35.47
C SER A 56 4.11 0.20 35.58
N TRP A 57 5.08 1.08 35.78
CA TRP A 57 6.50 0.73 35.89
C TRP A 57 7.09 1.05 37.28
N PRO A 58 6.79 0.25 38.33
CA PRO A 58 7.27 0.52 39.68
C PRO A 58 8.79 0.63 39.83
N GLU A 59 9.55 -0.16 39.08
CA GLU A 59 11.02 -0.16 39.16
C GLU A 59 11.66 1.03 38.41
N LEU A 60 10.95 1.63 37.45
CA LEU A 60 11.43 2.76 36.66
C LEU A 60 10.93 4.10 37.21
N ASP A 61 9.63 4.18 37.49
CA ASP A 61 8.90 5.41 37.80
C ASP A 61 8.50 5.48 39.29
N GLY A 62 8.77 4.43 40.07
CA GLY A 62 8.50 4.33 41.50
C GLY A 62 7.21 3.59 41.87
N PRO A 63 7.03 3.15 43.13
CA PRO A 63 5.97 2.22 43.54
C PRO A 63 4.53 2.66 43.29
N GLN A 64 4.28 3.95 43.10
CA GLN A 64 2.96 4.55 42.89
C GLN A 64 2.79 5.06 41.44
N ALA A 65 3.64 4.61 40.52
CA ALA A 65 3.56 5.00 39.12
C ALA A 65 2.18 4.66 38.53
N PRO A 66 1.48 5.62 37.91
CA PRO A 66 0.21 5.35 37.28
C PRO A 66 0.38 4.40 36.09
N ALA A 67 -0.65 3.61 35.79
CA ALA A 67 -0.66 2.83 34.57
C ALA A 67 -0.77 3.76 33.35
N ARG A 68 0.05 3.51 32.34
CA ARG A 68 0.01 4.21 31.05
C ARG A 68 -0.15 3.23 29.90
N GLU A 69 -0.59 3.74 28.76
CA GLU A 69 -0.70 2.95 27.54
C GLU A 69 0.70 2.65 26.99
N GLU A 70 0.98 1.37 26.71
CA GLU A 70 2.19 0.91 26.06
C GLU A 70 1.83 -0.04 24.91
N LEU A 71 2.69 -0.11 23.90
CA LEU A 71 2.56 -1.09 22.82
C LEU A 71 3.58 -2.20 22.97
N PHE A 72 3.10 -3.44 22.85
CA PHE A 72 3.95 -4.62 22.82
C PHE A 72 3.75 -5.37 21.51
N GLY A 73 4.85 -5.64 20.82
CA GLY A 73 4.86 -6.57 19.71
C GLY A 73 5.23 -7.97 20.19
N ALA A 74 4.63 -8.99 19.60
CA ALA A 74 5.06 -10.37 19.75
C ALA A 74 5.19 -11.06 18.40
N SER A 75 6.12 -12.02 18.30
CA SER A 75 6.32 -12.85 17.13
C SER A 75 6.51 -14.30 17.57
N ALA A 76 5.78 -15.22 16.97
CA ALA A 76 5.93 -16.66 17.13
C ALA A 76 6.44 -17.27 15.83
N HIS A 77 7.45 -18.15 15.91
CA HIS A 77 8.03 -18.87 14.78
C HIS A 77 8.17 -20.37 15.11
N ILE A 78 7.86 -21.24 14.15
CA ILE A 78 8.12 -22.70 14.24
C ILE A 78 9.41 -23.04 13.50
N GLY A 79 10.33 -23.76 14.13
CA GLY A 79 11.41 -24.52 13.46
C GLY A 79 12.46 -23.72 12.66
N GLU A 80 12.15 -22.50 12.20
CA GLU A 80 13.07 -21.57 11.57
C GLU A 80 13.67 -20.66 12.65
N ARG A 81 15.00 -20.54 12.65
CA ARG A 81 15.67 -19.47 13.40
C ARG A 81 15.25 -18.12 12.83
N GLU A 82 14.88 -17.21 13.72
CA GLU A 82 14.67 -15.81 13.39
C GLU A 82 15.91 -15.24 12.69
N LYS A 83 15.72 -14.69 11.50
CA LYS A 83 16.79 -14.07 10.69
C LYS A 83 16.76 -12.56 10.84
N ASN A 84 17.91 -11.91 10.62
CA ASN A 84 18.04 -10.45 10.56
C ASN A 84 17.56 -9.74 11.84
N LEU A 85 17.83 -10.32 13.01
CA LEU A 85 17.65 -9.68 14.31
C LEU A 85 18.83 -8.74 14.56
N TYR A 86 18.54 -7.46 14.85
CA TYR A 86 19.58 -6.45 15.07
C TYR A 86 19.76 -6.06 16.54
N VAL A 87 18.69 -6.12 17.36
CA VAL A 87 18.73 -5.80 18.80
C VAL A 87 18.03 -6.88 19.63
N ALA A 88 18.56 -8.10 19.58
CA ALA A 88 17.96 -9.26 20.26
C ALA A 88 17.95 -9.14 21.80
N GLU A 89 18.88 -8.38 22.39
CA GLU A 89 19.05 -8.20 23.83
C GLU A 89 17.90 -7.43 24.50
N GLN A 90 17.15 -6.63 23.73
CA GLN A 90 16.05 -5.79 24.24
C GLN A 90 14.68 -6.47 24.18
N THR A 91 14.65 -7.79 24.05
CA THR A 91 13.41 -8.55 23.82
C THR A 91 13.37 -9.80 24.69
N LEU A 92 12.20 -10.17 25.19
CA LEU A 92 12.02 -11.43 25.91
C LEU A 92 11.84 -12.55 24.89
N VAL A 93 12.61 -13.64 25.06
CA VAL A 93 12.42 -14.89 24.30
C VAL A 93 11.86 -15.96 25.24
N MET A 94 10.72 -16.52 24.86
CA MET A 94 10.12 -17.69 25.49
C MET A 94 10.09 -18.83 24.47
N THR A 95 10.51 -20.02 24.88
CA THR A 95 10.51 -21.21 24.03
C THR A 95 9.92 -22.39 24.79
N ASP A 96 9.10 -23.20 24.12
CA ASP A 96 8.64 -24.49 24.64
C ASP A 96 9.40 -25.67 24.00
N GLY A 97 10.41 -25.40 23.18
CA GLY A 97 11.20 -26.37 22.42
C GLY A 97 10.83 -26.41 20.92
N ASP A 98 9.56 -26.17 20.58
CA ASP A 98 9.05 -26.24 19.21
C ASP A 98 8.66 -24.86 18.65
N ILE A 99 8.26 -23.93 19.52
CA ILE A 99 7.88 -22.56 19.17
C ILE A 99 8.77 -21.56 19.89
N ASN A 100 9.37 -20.63 19.13
CA ASN A 100 10.07 -19.48 19.69
C ASN A 100 9.16 -18.25 19.65
N VAL A 101 8.86 -17.70 20.82
CA VAL A 101 8.07 -16.47 20.97
C VAL A 101 8.96 -15.34 21.45
N ARG A 102 9.04 -14.26 20.66
CA ARG A 102 9.73 -13.03 21.01
C ARG A 102 8.73 -11.95 21.34
N VAL A 103 8.94 -11.23 22.43
CA VAL A 103 8.13 -10.08 22.84
C VAL A 103 9.02 -8.85 23.01
N TRP A 104 8.57 -7.71 22.51
CA TRP A 104 9.28 -6.44 22.61
C TRP A 104 8.33 -5.29 22.93
N ARG A 105 8.86 -4.25 23.56
CA ARG A 105 8.15 -3.00 23.81
C ARG A 105 8.45 -2.03 22.66
N TYR A 106 7.43 -1.40 22.10
CA TYR A 106 7.62 -0.30 21.16
C TYR A 106 8.39 0.86 21.83
N PRO A 107 9.34 1.54 21.17
CA PRO A 107 9.77 1.39 19.77
C PRO A 107 10.93 0.40 19.53
N HIS A 108 11.27 -0.45 20.50
CA HIS A 108 12.41 -1.38 20.46
C HIS A 108 12.14 -2.66 19.66
N ASP A 109 11.63 -2.48 18.45
CA ASP A 109 11.39 -3.60 17.53
C ASP A 109 12.71 -4.19 17.02
N PRO A 110 12.96 -5.50 17.23
CA PRO A 110 14.27 -6.09 16.98
C PRO A 110 14.65 -6.19 15.50
N TRP A 111 13.68 -5.97 14.59
CA TRP A 111 13.91 -5.89 13.15
C TRP A 111 14.04 -4.46 12.63
N LEU A 112 13.71 -3.45 13.43
CA LEU A 112 13.69 -2.04 13.04
C LEU A 112 14.63 -1.21 13.93
N PRO A 113 15.97 -1.40 13.81
CA PRO A 113 16.93 -0.79 14.74
C PRO A 113 16.96 0.74 14.72
N MET A 114 16.52 1.36 13.61
CA MET A 114 16.41 2.81 13.51
C MET A 114 15.13 3.38 14.15
N LEU A 115 14.16 2.55 14.55
CA LEU A 115 12.88 3.04 15.08
C LEU A 115 13.04 3.83 16.40
N PRO A 116 13.81 3.36 17.41
CA PRO A 116 14.09 4.17 18.58
C PRO A 116 14.87 5.46 18.28
N GLN A 117 15.57 5.57 17.15
CA GLN A 117 16.32 6.77 16.79
C GLN A 117 15.41 7.88 16.23
N VAL A 118 14.17 7.56 15.86
CA VAL A 118 13.25 8.49 15.20
C VAL A 118 11.91 8.66 15.91
N CYS A 119 11.67 7.90 16.98
CA CYS A 119 10.44 7.99 17.78
C CYS A 119 10.48 9.06 18.89
N TYR A 120 11.66 9.54 19.28
CA TYR A 120 11.81 10.49 20.38
C TYR A 120 12.22 11.88 19.87
N PRO A 121 11.51 12.97 20.27
CA PRO A 121 11.78 14.32 19.78
C PRO A 121 13.22 14.82 19.97
N ASP A 122 13.85 14.46 21.08
CA ASP A 122 15.24 14.85 21.38
C ASP A 122 16.27 14.06 20.57
N ILE A 123 15.94 12.81 20.20
CA ILE A 123 16.83 11.93 19.43
C ILE A 123 16.71 12.22 17.93
N VAL A 124 15.48 12.36 17.41
CA VAL A 124 15.23 12.51 15.98
C VAL A 124 15.95 13.73 15.39
N GLY A 125 16.04 14.83 16.13
CA GLY A 125 16.77 16.03 15.69
C GLY A 125 18.25 15.77 15.47
N ARG A 126 18.90 15.04 16.40
CA ARG A 126 20.31 14.62 16.25
C ARG A 126 20.46 13.65 15.08
N THR A 127 19.59 12.65 14.97
CA THR A 127 19.63 11.67 13.87
C THR A 127 19.49 12.35 12.51
N LEU A 128 18.59 13.32 12.35
CA LEU A 128 18.45 14.06 11.10
C LEU A 128 19.65 14.95 10.82
N HIS A 129 20.18 15.63 11.84
CA HIS A 129 21.40 16.42 11.71
C HIS A 129 22.61 15.60 11.25
N ASP A 130 22.83 14.42 11.85
CA ASP A 130 23.93 13.51 11.50
C ASP A 130 23.80 12.98 10.05
N LEU A 131 22.57 12.92 9.53
CA LEU A 131 22.27 12.59 8.13
C LEU A 131 22.32 13.79 7.18
N GLY A 132 22.63 14.99 7.69
CA GLY A 132 22.67 16.22 6.89
C GLY A 132 21.30 16.81 6.54
N VAL A 133 20.23 16.41 7.23
CA VAL A 133 18.86 16.86 7.00
C VAL A 133 18.49 17.97 8.00
N SER A 134 18.03 19.11 7.49
CA SER A 134 17.52 20.22 8.31
C SER A 134 16.02 20.39 8.09
N LEU A 135 15.21 20.29 9.15
CA LEU A 135 13.76 20.45 9.09
C LEU A 135 13.33 21.92 9.12
N GLY A 136 14.09 22.81 9.74
CA GLY A 136 13.70 24.21 9.85
C GLY A 136 14.90 25.13 10.02
N PRO A 137 14.67 26.44 9.95
CA PRO A 137 15.73 27.44 10.10
C PRO A 137 16.25 27.53 11.54
N ASP A 138 15.46 27.08 12.53
CA ASP A 138 15.81 27.12 13.95
C ASP A 138 16.03 25.70 14.49
N PRO A 139 17.29 25.26 14.67
CA PRO A 139 17.59 23.95 15.25
C PRO A 139 17.12 23.75 16.70
N SER A 140 16.75 24.84 17.40
CA SER A 140 16.31 24.79 18.80
C SER A 140 14.80 24.58 18.98
N ALA A 141 14.00 24.83 17.93
CA ALA A 141 12.56 24.61 17.99
C ALA A 141 12.24 23.10 18.08
N PRO A 142 11.23 22.69 18.87
CA PRO A 142 10.91 21.28 19.06
C PRO A 142 10.42 20.64 17.75
N ILE A 143 10.85 19.40 17.50
CA ILE A 143 10.37 18.59 16.39
C ILE A 143 9.13 17.81 16.86
N ALA A 144 8.01 18.02 16.17
CA ALA A 144 6.81 17.22 16.37
C ALA A 144 6.93 15.92 15.58
N ILE A 145 6.61 14.80 16.22
CA ILE A 145 6.63 13.46 15.63
C ILE A 145 5.21 12.90 15.64
N ASP A 146 4.70 12.57 14.46
CA ASP A 146 3.46 11.84 14.28
C ASP A 146 3.77 10.43 13.75
N VAL A 147 3.38 9.39 14.48
CA VAL A 147 3.46 8.01 13.96
C VAL A 147 2.35 7.82 12.94
N VAL A 148 2.72 7.72 11.67
CA VAL A 148 1.77 7.54 10.56
C VAL A 148 1.31 6.08 10.53
N SER A 149 2.26 5.15 10.59
CA SER A 149 1.97 3.72 10.65
C SER A 149 3.10 2.92 11.29
N TYR A 150 2.75 1.78 11.89
CA TYR A 150 3.71 0.81 12.41
C TYR A 150 3.19 -0.60 12.19
N ARG A 151 3.99 -1.41 11.49
CA ARG A 151 3.75 -2.82 11.23
C ARG A 151 4.87 -3.63 11.90
N PRO A 152 4.58 -4.30 13.02
CA PRO A 152 5.58 -4.99 13.82
C PRO A 152 6.50 -5.90 12.99
N GLY A 153 7.81 -5.66 13.13
CA GLY A 153 8.89 -6.35 12.45
C GLY A 153 8.95 -6.18 10.93
N ARG A 154 8.13 -5.30 10.33
CA ARG A 154 8.12 -5.05 8.88
C ARG A 154 8.54 -3.63 8.55
N ARG A 155 7.80 -2.62 9.04
CA ARG A 155 8.08 -1.21 8.76
C ARG A 155 7.41 -0.28 9.77
N ALA A 156 7.90 0.95 9.87
CA ALA A 156 7.19 2.08 10.46
C ALA A 156 7.32 3.30 9.54
N VAL A 157 6.34 4.19 9.59
CA VAL A 157 6.39 5.49 8.93
C VAL A 157 6.04 6.54 9.97
N LEU A 158 6.90 7.54 10.10
CA LEU A 158 6.69 8.68 10.99
C LEU A 158 6.77 9.97 10.16
N ARG A 159 6.03 10.98 10.56
CA ARG A 159 6.17 12.34 10.05
C ARG A 159 6.87 13.17 11.11
N ALA A 160 8.06 13.68 10.79
CA ALA A 160 8.77 14.63 11.63
C ALA A 160 8.56 16.03 11.06
N SER A 161 8.10 16.97 11.87
CA SER A 161 7.76 18.32 11.41
C SER A 161 8.23 19.40 12.36
N GLN A 162 8.54 20.56 11.78
CA GLN A 162 8.98 21.75 12.49
C GLN A 162 8.50 22.99 11.72
N GLY A 163 7.53 23.71 12.29
CA GLY A 163 6.82 24.77 11.57
C GLY A 163 6.11 24.22 10.33
N ASP A 164 6.33 24.85 9.18
CA ASP A 164 5.69 24.48 7.91
C ASP A 164 6.45 23.40 7.11
N THR A 165 7.57 22.92 7.64
CA THR A 165 8.37 21.88 6.98
C THR A 165 8.16 20.53 7.64
N ALA A 166 8.05 19.48 6.84
CA ALA A 166 8.08 18.12 7.33
C ALA A 166 8.85 17.17 6.42
N VAL A 167 9.30 16.07 7.01
CA VAL A 167 9.83 14.90 6.32
C VAL A 167 9.14 13.65 6.83
N TYR A 168 9.10 12.64 5.97
CA TYR A 168 8.63 11.32 6.32
C TYR A 168 9.82 10.39 6.55
N LEU A 169 9.79 9.70 7.70
CA LEU A 169 10.81 8.77 8.15
C LEU A 169 10.26 7.36 7.96
N LYS A 170 10.63 6.71 6.86
CA LYS A 170 10.30 5.31 6.60
C LYS A 170 11.38 4.48 7.28
N VAL A 171 11.00 3.65 8.25
CA VAL A 171 11.87 2.71 8.97
C VAL A 171 11.53 1.30 8.55
N MET A 172 12.53 0.48 8.25
CA MET A 172 12.39 -0.89 7.79
C MET A 172 13.61 -1.72 8.19
N GLN A 173 13.61 -3.00 7.83
CA GLN A 173 14.79 -3.85 7.99
C GLN A 173 15.97 -3.29 7.15
N PRO A 174 17.20 -3.21 7.70
CA PRO A 174 18.34 -2.56 7.05
C PRO A 174 18.60 -2.97 5.60
N HIS A 175 18.55 -4.28 5.31
CA HIS A 175 18.79 -4.82 3.97
C HIS A 175 17.74 -4.43 2.92
N ARG A 176 16.58 -3.88 3.31
CA ARG A 176 15.52 -3.45 2.38
C ARG A 176 15.67 -2.00 1.92
N SER A 177 16.43 -1.17 2.65
CA SER A 177 16.49 0.27 2.39
C SER A 177 17.05 0.61 1.00
N GLY A 178 18.09 -0.12 0.55
CA GLY A 178 18.73 0.13 -0.75
C GLY A 178 17.77 0.00 -1.94
N GLU A 179 16.92 -1.03 -1.95
CA GLU A 179 15.95 -1.21 -3.04
C GLU A 179 14.89 -0.10 -3.08
N ILE A 180 14.48 0.42 -1.93
CA ILE A 180 13.52 1.53 -1.85
C ILE A 180 14.13 2.81 -2.40
N VAL A 181 15.39 3.09 -2.05
CA VAL A 181 16.13 4.26 -2.55
C VAL A 181 16.29 4.19 -4.07
N ASP A 182 16.74 3.06 -4.61
CA ASP A 182 16.90 2.85 -6.06
C ASP A 182 15.58 3.04 -6.82
N ARG A 183 14.46 2.51 -6.31
CA ARG A 183 13.13 2.73 -6.91
C ARG A 183 12.75 4.21 -6.97
N HIS A 184 12.87 4.96 -5.87
CA HIS A 184 12.56 6.39 -5.86
C HIS A 184 13.45 7.17 -6.84
N GLN A 185 14.76 6.88 -6.86
CA GLN A 185 15.71 7.55 -7.75
C GLN A 185 15.38 7.32 -9.23
N ARG A 186 15.07 6.09 -9.63
CA ARG A 186 14.71 5.78 -11.02
C ARG A 186 13.40 6.44 -11.44
N LEU A 187 12.40 6.48 -10.57
CA LEU A 187 11.12 7.13 -10.85
C LEU A 187 11.26 8.66 -10.96
N LEU A 188 12.00 9.29 -10.04
CA LEU A 188 12.29 10.72 -10.10
C LEU A 188 13.08 11.08 -11.37
N ALA A 189 14.07 10.28 -11.74
CA ALA A 189 14.86 10.49 -12.96
C ALA A 189 13.99 10.41 -14.23
N ALA A 190 12.87 9.68 -14.19
CA ALA A 190 11.88 9.60 -15.27
C ALA A 190 10.81 10.71 -15.21
N GLY A 191 10.88 11.62 -14.22
CA GLY A 191 9.91 12.70 -14.04
C GLY A 191 8.59 12.27 -13.38
N VAL A 192 8.56 11.10 -12.74
CA VAL A 192 7.42 10.69 -11.89
C VAL A 192 7.51 11.44 -10.57
N PRO A 193 6.46 12.16 -10.13
CA PRO A 193 6.49 12.99 -8.92
C PRO A 193 6.36 12.14 -7.64
N VAL A 194 7.35 11.30 -7.35
CA VAL A 194 7.41 10.52 -6.10
C VAL A 194 8.15 11.29 -5.01
N PRO A 195 8.07 10.93 -3.72
CA PRO A 195 8.83 11.60 -2.67
C PRO A 195 10.34 11.58 -2.93
N GLU A 196 11.01 12.73 -2.81
CA GLU A 196 12.47 12.80 -2.91
C GLU A 196 13.11 12.11 -1.71
N VAL A 197 14.05 11.17 -1.95
CA VAL A 197 14.91 10.63 -0.90
C VAL A 197 15.99 11.66 -0.58
N ILE A 198 15.83 12.35 0.56
CA ILE A 198 16.77 13.39 1.00
C ILE A 198 17.98 12.76 1.70
N ALA A 199 17.76 11.67 2.46
CA ALA A 199 18.81 10.92 3.13
C ALA A 199 18.38 9.47 3.35
N HIS A 200 19.35 8.58 3.56
CA HIS A 200 19.08 7.20 3.97
C HIS A 200 20.25 6.64 4.80
N HIS A 201 19.94 5.73 5.73
CA HIS A 201 20.93 5.07 6.57
C HIS A 201 20.39 3.74 7.11
N GLN A 202 20.98 2.62 6.66
CA GLN A 202 20.82 1.27 7.25
C GLN A 202 19.42 0.98 7.83
N GLY A 203 18.37 1.06 7.00
CA GLY A 203 16.99 0.78 7.41
C GLY A 203 16.14 2.02 7.71
N LEU A 204 16.69 3.23 7.62
CA LEU A 204 15.97 4.49 7.59
C LEU A 204 16.06 5.12 6.20
N VAL A 205 14.92 5.57 5.66
CA VAL A 205 14.82 6.40 4.46
C VAL A 205 14.06 7.67 4.82
N VAL A 206 14.68 8.83 4.60
CA VAL A 206 14.12 10.15 4.85
C VAL A 206 13.58 10.72 3.54
N LEU A 207 12.28 10.94 3.48
CA LEU A 207 11.55 11.35 2.30
C LEU A 207 11.03 12.78 2.47
N ARG A 208 11.13 13.59 1.41
CA ARG A 208 10.47 14.90 1.36
C ARG A 208 8.94 14.71 1.38
N GLU A 209 8.24 15.54 2.14
CA GLU A 209 6.78 15.62 2.06
C GLU A 209 6.34 16.04 0.64
N LEU A 210 5.38 15.32 0.06
CA LEU A 210 4.81 15.68 -1.23
C LEU A 210 3.91 16.92 -1.08
N PRO A 211 3.90 17.81 -2.10
CA PRO A 211 2.96 18.93 -2.12
C PRO A 211 1.53 18.47 -2.42
N GLY A 212 0.56 19.38 -2.25
CA GLY A 212 -0.84 19.13 -2.54
C GLY A 212 -1.55 18.29 -1.48
N ARG A 213 -2.63 17.62 -1.89
CA ARG A 213 -3.46 16.78 -1.01
C ARG A 213 -3.86 15.48 -1.70
N PRO A 214 -4.19 14.41 -0.96
CA PRO A 214 -4.66 13.16 -1.55
C PRO A 214 -5.90 13.36 -2.45
N LEU A 215 -5.93 12.68 -3.59
CA LEU A 215 -7.05 12.69 -4.54
C LEU A 215 -8.34 12.21 -3.87
N ALA A 216 -8.23 11.28 -2.91
CA ALA A 216 -9.32 10.84 -2.04
C ALA A 216 -10.11 12.01 -1.44
N ARG A 217 -9.42 13.06 -0.98
CA ARG A 217 -10.06 14.25 -0.41
C ARG A 217 -10.50 15.22 -1.50
N ALA A 218 -9.64 15.42 -2.50
CA ALA A 218 -9.93 16.38 -3.57
C ALA A 218 -11.16 16.00 -4.39
N VAL A 219 -11.37 14.71 -4.69
CA VAL A 219 -12.55 14.25 -5.45
C VAL A 219 -13.85 14.44 -4.67
N ILE A 220 -13.83 14.28 -3.34
CA ILE A 220 -14.98 14.55 -2.48
C ILE A 220 -15.32 16.05 -2.47
N ASP A 221 -14.31 16.92 -2.51
CA ASP A 221 -14.47 18.38 -2.41
C ASP A 221 -14.70 19.06 -3.77
N GLU A 222 -14.17 18.52 -4.86
CA GLU A 222 -14.11 19.19 -6.17
C GLU A 222 -14.68 18.33 -7.32
N GLY A 223 -14.97 17.05 -7.08
CA GLY A 223 -15.44 16.11 -8.09
C GLY A 223 -14.47 16.02 -9.27
N VAL A 224 -14.99 16.15 -10.48
CA VAL A 224 -14.23 16.10 -11.73
C VAL A 224 -13.13 17.18 -11.83
N GLN A 225 -13.23 18.27 -11.06
CA GLN A 225 -12.23 19.35 -11.09
C GLN A 225 -10.98 19.04 -10.25
N ALA A 226 -11.00 17.97 -9.44
CA ALA A 226 -9.85 17.55 -8.64
C ALA A 226 -8.60 17.29 -9.49
N CYS A 227 -8.79 16.64 -10.65
CA CYS A 227 -7.81 16.53 -11.72
C CYS A 227 -8.46 16.04 -13.02
N ARG A 228 -7.74 16.19 -14.13
CA ARG A 228 -8.15 15.62 -15.42
C ARG A 228 -7.84 14.11 -15.47
N ALA A 229 -8.69 13.34 -16.14
CA ALA A 229 -8.41 11.91 -16.37
C ALA A 229 -7.10 11.71 -17.14
N GLU A 230 -6.83 12.59 -18.11
CA GLU A 230 -5.60 12.52 -18.90
C GLU A 230 -4.35 12.71 -18.05
N ASP A 231 -4.41 13.45 -16.94
CA ASP A 231 -3.27 13.63 -16.04
C ASP A 231 -2.94 12.35 -15.26
N LEU A 232 -3.96 11.55 -14.93
CA LEU A 232 -3.79 10.24 -14.29
C LEU A 232 -3.15 9.24 -15.26
N VAL A 233 -3.61 9.23 -16.52
CA VAL A 233 -3.01 8.41 -17.59
C VAL A 233 -1.58 8.87 -17.87
N ALA A 234 -1.34 10.18 -17.98
CA ALA A 234 -0.02 10.74 -18.22
C ALA A 234 0.95 10.46 -17.06
N LEU A 235 0.47 10.40 -15.81
CA LEU A 235 1.28 9.96 -14.68
C LEU A 235 1.74 8.51 -14.86
N LEU A 236 0.82 7.62 -15.19
CA LEU A 236 1.11 6.20 -15.40
C LEU A 236 2.02 5.95 -16.62
N ASP A 237 1.87 6.74 -17.68
CA ASP A 237 2.72 6.69 -18.89
C ASP A 237 4.18 7.11 -18.63
N ARG A 238 4.46 7.82 -17.52
CA ARG A 238 5.83 8.19 -17.12
C ARG A 238 6.57 7.07 -16.39
N LEU A 239 5.90 5.97 -15.99
CA LEU A 239 6.56 4.86 -15.32
C LEU A 239 7.63 4.25 -16.26
N PRO A 240 8.92 4.24 -15.87
CA PRO A 240 9.99 3.95 -16.80
C PRO A 240 10.20 2.45 -16.99
N ALA A 241 10.61 2.05 -18.20
CA ALA A 241 10.94 0.66 -18.55
C ALA A 241 12.05 0.04 -17.66
N SER A 242 12.85 0.85 -16.96
CA SER A 242 13.81 0.37 -15.95
C SER A 242 13.18 -0.37 -14.77
N MET A 243 11.85 -0.38 -14.66
CA MET A 243 11.07 -1.12 -13.66
C MET A 243 10.68 -2.53 -14.10
N TYR A 244 10.76 -2.89 -15.40
CA TYR A 244 10.42 -4.25 -15.87
C TYR A 244 11.18 -5.39 -15.17
N PRO A 245 12.46 -5.24 -14.77
CA PRO A 245 13.17 -6.31 -14.05
C PRO A 245 12.65 -6.57 -12.63
N LEU A 246 11.76 -5.73 -12.09
CA LEU A 246 11.16 -5.95 -10.78
C LEU A 246 10.20 -7.15 -10.81
N PRO A 247 9.93 -7.80 -9.67
CA PRO A 247 9.04 -8.96 -9.62
C PRO A 247 7.65 -8.63 -10.16
N LEU A 248 7.11 -9.52 -11.01
CA LEU A 248 5.71 -9.50 -11.39
C LEU A 248 4.85 -9.82 -10.17
N ARG A 249 3.90 -8.94 -9.87
CA ARG A 249 2.88 -9.17 -8.85
C ARG A 249 1.60 -9.69 -9.52
N PRO A 250 0.95 -10.74 -8.97
CA PRO A 250 -0.33 -11.19 -9.48
C PRO A 250 -1.36 -10.05 -9.40
N PRO A 251 -2.19 -9.85 -10.44
CA PRO A 251 -3.29 -8.90 -10.36
C PRO A 251 -4.32 -9.34 -9.32
N TRP A 252 -5.08 -8.38 -8.80
CA TRP A 252 -6.15 -8.62 -7.82
C TRP A 252 -7.16 -9.69 -8.26
N THR A 253 -7.40 -9.76 -9.57
CA THR A 253 -8.32 -10.73 -10.18
C THR A 253 -7.90 -12.18 -10.00
N ASP A 254 -6.63 -12.47 -9.73
CA ASP A 254 -6.14 -13.84 -9.51
C ASP A 254 -6.52 -14.38 -8.13
N SER A 255 -6.95 -13.51 -7.22
CA SER A 255 -7.31 -13.84 -5.83
C SER A 255 -8.80 -13.68 -5.53
N VAL A 256 -9.66 -13.58 -6.55
CA VAL A 256 -11.10 -13.32 -6.36
C VAL A 256 -11.81 -14.43 -5.60
N GLU A 257 -11.45 -15.70 -5.80
CA GLU A 257 -11.97 -16.84 -5.04
C GLU A 257 -11.61 -16.75 -3.57
N PHE A 258 -10.37 -16.34 -3.28
CA PHE A 258 -9.89 -16.20 -1.91
C PHE A 258 -10.68 -15.13 -1.18
N TYR A 259 -10.85 -13.94 -1.78
CA TYR A 259 -11.63 -12.86 -1.18
C TYR A 259 -13.12 -13.22 -1.06
N ALA A 260 -13.71 -13.85 -2.09
CA ALA A 260 -15.08 -14.36 -2.01
C ALA A 260 -15.23 -15.39 -0.88
N GLY A 261 -14.26 -16.28 -0.68
CA GLY A 261 -14.26 -17.25 0.42
C GLY A 261 -14.23 -16.59 1.79
N ILE A 262 -13.42 -15.53 1.97
CA ILE A 262 -13.39 -14.75 3.21
C ILE A 262 -14.77 -14.10 3.46
N VAL A 263 -15.32 -13.42 2.46
CA VAL A 263 -16.62 -12.73 2.60
C VAL A 263 -17.74 -13.72 2.86
N SER A 264 -17.78 -14.84 2.13
CA SER A 264 -18.79 -15.90 2.31
C SER A 264 -18.68 -16.56 3.69
N SER A 265 -17.47 -16.70 4.23
CA SER A 265 -17.28 -17.21 5.59
C SER A 265 -17.81 -16.25 6.66
N ALA A 266 -17.68 -14.94 6.44
CA ALA A 266 -18.17 -13.91 7.36
C ALA A 266 -19.68 -13.63 7.20
N VAL A 267 -20.20 -13.66 5.97
CA VAL A 267 -21.60 -13.38 5.62
C VAL A 267 -22.14 -14.49 4.69
N PRO A 268 -22.52 -15.66 5.24
CA PRO A 268 -22.89 -16.84 4.43
C PRO A 268 -24.06 -16.62 3.46
N SER A 269 -24.96 -15.69 3.75
CA SER A 269 -26.09 -15.34 2.88
C SER A 269 -25.66 -14.75 1.52
N LEU A 270 -24.43 -14.21 1.43
CA LEU A 270 -23.89 -13.66 0.18
C LEU A 270 -23.26 -14.74 -0.73
N GLY A 271 -23.07 -15.97 -0.25
CA GLY A 271 -22.37 -17.05 -0.98
C GLY A 271 -22.80 -17.21 -2.45
N PRO A 272 -24.11 -17.41 -2.75
CA PRO A 272 -24.56 -17.58 -4.14
C PRO A 272 -24.28 -16.38 -5.07
N ARG A 273 -24.31 -15.16 -4.51
CA ARG A 273 -23.99 -13.92 -5.24
C ARG A 273 -22.49 -13.85 -5.53
N LEU A 274 -21.67 -14.17 -4.54
CA LEU A 274 -20.21 -14.21 -4.66
C LEU A 274 -19.76 -15.27 -5.66
N ASP A 275 -20.34 -16.47 -5.64
CA ASP A 275 -20.05 -17.54 -6.61
C ASP A 275 -20.36 -17.07 -8.04
N SER A 276 -21.51 -16.40 -8.21
CA SER A 276 -21.92 -15.85 -9.51
C SER A 276 -20.99 -14.74 -9.99
N LEU A 277 -20.51 -13.90 -9.06
CA LEU A 277 -19.58 -12.80 -9.33
C LEU A 277 -18.20 -13.34 -9.75
N VAL A 278 -17.63 -14.26 -8.96
CA VAL A 278 -16.36 -14.95 -9.25
C VAL A 278 -16.42 -15.61 -10.61
N ARG A 279 -17.48 -16.39 -10.88
CA ARG A 279 -17.66 -17.04 -12.18
C ARG A 279 -17.67 -16.03 -13.33
N ALA A 280 -18.43 -14.94 -13.19
CA ALA A 280 -18.53 -13.92 -14.24
C ALA A 280 -17.19 -13.21 -14.50
N ILE A 281 -16.40 -12.94 -13.46
CA ILE A 281 -15.06 -12.34 -13.58
C ILE A 281 -14.14 -13.30 -14.33
N ARG A 282 -14.04 -14.56 -13.88
CA ARG A 282 -13.15 -15.56 -14.49
C ARG A 282 -13.51 -15.89 -15.93
N GLU A 283 -14.78 -16.16 -16.20
CA GLU A 283 -15.23 -16.49 -17.56
C GLU A 283 -15.03 -15.29 -18.50
N GLY A 284 -15.28 -14.07 -18.02
CA GLY A 284 -15.04 -12.85 -18.78
C GLY A 284 -13.56 -12.64 -19.11
N LEU A 285 -12.67 -12.79 -18.13
CA LEU A 285 -11.22 -12.65 -18.35
C LEU A 285 -10.67 -13.76 -19.25
N ALA A 286 -11.12 -15.00 -19.07
CA ALA A 286 -10.76 -16.12 -19.95
C ALA A 286 -11.21 -15.87 -21.40
N ALA A 287 -12.39 -15.28 -21.60
CA ALA A 287 -12.85 -14.90 -22.94
C ALA A 287 -12.00 -13.78 -23.57
N LEU A 288 -11.46 -12.85 -22.76
CA LEU A 288 -10.50 -11.84 -23.22
C LEU A 288 -9.19 -12.48 -23.66
N GLU A 289 -8.64 -13.42 -22.90
CA GLU A 289 -7.40 -14.14 -23.24
C GLU A 289 -7.49 -14.85 -24.60
N GLN A 290 -8.68 -15.30 -25.02
CA GLN A 290 -8.86 -15.92 -26.33
C GLN A 290 -8.80 -14.92 -27.51
N ARG A 291 -8.96 -13.61 -27.25
CA ARG A 291 -9.06 -12.59 -28.31
C ARG A 291 -7.99 -11.49 -28.25
N MET A 292 -7.23 -11.39 -27.16
CA MET A 292 -6.17 -10.41 -27.00
C MET A 292 -5.03 -10.95 -26.13
N ASP A 293 -3.82 -10.42 -26.34
CA ASP A 293 -2.66 -10.77 -25.51
C ASP A 293 -2.82 -10.17 -24.11
N MET A 294 -3.07 -11.06 -23.14
CA MET A 294 -3.29 -10.71 -21.74
C MET A 294 -1.99 -10.76 -20.91
N ARG A 295 -0.82 -10.93 -21.53
CA ARG A 295 0.45 -10.90 -20.79
C ARG A 295 0.74 -9.50 -20.22
N PRO A 296 1.46 -9.41 -19.09
CA PRO A 296 2.02 -8.15 -18.60
C PRO A 296 2.96 -7.56 -19.64
N HIS A 297 2.64 -6.36 -20.12
CA HIS A 297 3.44 -5.65 -21.12
C HIS A 297 3.69 -4.18 -20.75
N ASP A 298 3.10 -3.69 -19.66
CA ASP A 298 3.29 -2.34 -19.15
C ASP A 298 4.15 -2.35 -17.89
N VAL A 299 4.66 -1.17 -17.53
CA VAL A 299 5.03 -0.88 -16.15
C VAL A 299 3.82 -0.27 -15.45
N VAL A 300 3.46 -0.86 -14.31
CA VAL A 300 2.33 -0.45 -13.48
C VAL A 300 2.80 0.01 -12.12
N HIS A 301 1.94 0.79 -11.46
CA HIS A 301 2.10 1.07 -10.04
C HIS A 301 1.83 -0.17 -9.21
N GLY A 302 0.77 -0.92 -9.52
CA GLY A 302 0.37 -2.16 -8.83
C GLY A 302 -0.51 -1.95 -7.59
N ASP A 303 -0.81 -0.69 -7.24
CA ASP A 303 -1.73 -0.29 -6.16
C ASP A 303 -2.24 1.16 -6.38
N PHE A 304 -2.64 1.47 -7.61
CA PHE A 304 -2.96 2.84 -8.03
C PHE A 304 -4.38 3.24 -7.64
N TYR A 305 -4.57 3.73 -6.41
CA TYR A 305 -5.86 4.26 -5.95
C TYR A 305 -5.76 5.70 -5.44
N GLU A 306 -6.90 6.34 -5.18
CA GLU A 306 -7.04 7.77 -4.94
C GLU A 306 -6.32 8.29 -3.68
N ALA A 307 -5.96 7.46 -2.71
CA ALA A 307 -5.15 7.93 -1.58
C ALA A 307 -3.66 8.02 -1.91
N GLN A 308 -3.20 7.33 -2.97
CA GLN A 308 -1.79 7.32 -3.39
C GLN A 308 -1.47 8.45 -4.37
N VAL A 309 -2.48 9.08 -4.97
CA VAL A 309 -2.32 10.18 -5.91
C VAL A 309 -2.50 11.51 -5.17
N PHE A 310 -1.57 12.44 -5.33
CA PHE A 310 -1.66 13.78 -4.76
C PHE A 310 -1.96 14.79 -5.85
N VAL A 311 -2.87 15.71 -5.56
CA VAL A 311 -3.31 16.76 -6.48
C VAL A 311 -3.23 18.13 -5.85
N GLN A 312 -2.99 19.13 -6.70
CA GLN A 312 -3.01 20.54 -6.35
C GLN A 312 -3.44 21.34 -7.57
N ASP A 313 -4.35 22.31 -7.38
CA ASP A 313 -4.80 23.22 -8.44
C ASP A 313 -5.27 22.49 -9.71
N GLY A 314 -6.03 21.40 -9.54
CA GLY A 314 -6.56 20.58 -10.64
C GLY A 314 -5.53 19.72 -11.37
N ARG A 315 -4.31 19.55 -10.82
CA ARG A 315 -3.21 18.80 -11.43
C ARG A 315 -2.70 17.72 -10.50
N VAL A 316 -2.20 16.63 -11.09
CA VAL A 316 -1.47 15.60 -10.35
C VAL A 316 -0.05 16.08 -10.04
N VAL A 317 0.29 16.13 -8.75
CA VAL A 317 1.56 16.65 -8.23
C VAL A 317 2.34 15.64 -7.39
N GLY A 318 1.79 14.46 -7.14
CA GLY A 318 2.48 13.46 -6.35
C GLY A 318 1.94 12.03 -6.51
N LEU A 319 2.81 11.05 -6.26
CA LEU A 319 2.50 9.62 -6.25
C LEU A 319 3.22 8.93 -5.08
N LEU A 320 2.48 8.24 -4.22
CA LEU A 320 2.96 7.49 -3.06
C LEU A 320 2.94 5.98 -3.28
N ASP A 321 3.54 5.25 -2.33
CA ASP A 321 3.51 3.78 -2.22
C ASP A 321 4.01 2.99 -3.44
N ILE A 322 5.16 3.43 -3.96
CA ILE A 322 5.83 2.84 -5.12
C ILE A 322 6.48 1.46 -4.88
N ASP A 323 6.26 0.87 -3.69
CA ASP A 323 6.83 -0.44 -3.36
C ASP A 323 6.25 -1.54 -4.27
N THR A 324 5.06 -1.29 -4.85
CA THR A 324 4.33 -2.20 -5.73
C THR A 324 4.73 -2.12 -7.21
N VAL A 325 5.50 -1.09 -7.61
CA VAL A 325 5.84 -0.81 -9.02
C VAL A 325 6.58 -1.98 -9.66
N GLY A 326 6.20 -2.32 -10.89
CA GLY A 326 6.79 -3.44 -11.63
C GLY A 326 6.07 -3.74 -12.95
N PRO A 327 6.37 -4.88 -13.60
CA PRO A 327 5.65 -5.33 -14.77
C PRO A 327 4.18 -5.62 -14.43
N GLY A 328 3.26 -5.28 -15.32
CA GLY A 328 1.82 -5.51 -15.17
C GLY A 328 1.03 -5.13 -16.42
N ARG A 329 -0.27 -4.88 -16.26
CA ARG A 329 -1.12 -4.33 -17.32
C ARG A 329 -1.72 -3.00 -16.90
N ARG A 330 -1.78 -2.04 -17.81
CA ARG A 330 -2.37 -0.72 -17.55
C ARG A 330 -3.79 -0.80 -16.98
N ALA A 331 -4.57 -1.79 -17.42
CA ALA A 331 -5.93 -2.01 -16.94
C ALA A 331 -5.99 -2.32 -15.43
N ASP A 332 -4.93 -2.87 -14.82
CA ASP A 332 -4.88 -3.13 -13.37
C ASP A 332 -4.87 -1.84 -12.55
N ASP A 333 -4.01 -0.89 -12.89
CA ASP A 333 -3.94 0.41 -12.19
C ASP A 333 -5.23 1.21 -12.36
N LEU A 334 -5.76 1.27 -13.60
CA LEU A 334 -6.98 2.01 -13.89
C LEU A 334 -8.22 1.39 -13.21
N ALA A 335 -8.29 0.06 -13.16
CA ALA A 335 -9.32 -0.65 -12.43
C ALA A 335 -9.21 -0.45 -10.92
N CYS A 336 -7.99 -0.45 -10.38
CA CYS A 336 -7.75 -0.20 -8.96
C CYS A 336 -8.30 1.17 -8.54
N LEU A 337 -8.00 2.21 -9.30
CA LEU A 337 -8.52 3.55 -9.06
C LEU A 337 -10.06 3.59 -9.11
N LEU A 338 -10.66 3.06 -10.18
CA LEU A 338 -12.11 3.09 -10.36
C LEU A 338 -12.83 2.30 -9.26
N ALA A 339 -12.29 1.15 -8.86
CA ALA A 339 -12.85 0.33 -7.79
C ALA A 339 -12.88 1.08 -6.46
N HIS A 340 -11.77 1.69 -6.06
CA HIS A 340 -11.72 2.43 -4.79
C HIS A 340 -12.59 3.69 -4.82
N LEU A 341 -12.60 4.45 -5.92
CA LEU A 341 -13.54 5.57 -6.08
C LEU A 341 -15.01 5.11 -5.99
N SER A 342 -15.33 3.93 -6.53
CA SER A 342 -16.71 3.39 -6.46
C SER A 342 -17.11 3.08 -5.01
N VAL A 343 -16.20 2.51 -4.22
CA VAL A 343 -16.43 2.28 -2.78
C VAL A 343 -16.48 3.61 -2.01
N LEU A 344 -15.67 4.59 -2.40
CA LEU A 344 -15.72 5.94 -1.83
C LEU A 344 -17.06 6.64 -2.10
N ALA A 345 -17.64 6.48 -3.28
CA ALA A 345 -18.97 6.99 -3.59
C ALA A 345 -20.06 6.35 -2.69
N ASP A 346 -19.93 5.04 -2.41
CA ASP A 346 -20.87 4.31 -1.55
C ASP A 346 -20.86 4.80 -0.09
N TYR A 347 -19.83 5.55 0.35
CA TYR A 347 -19.85 6.25 1.64
C TYR A 347 -21.03 7.22 1.78
N GLY A 348 -21.60 7.70 0.67
CA GLY A 348 -22.83 8.50 0.69
C GLY A 348 -24.03 7.69 1.18
N ASN A 349 -24.14 6.44 0.74
CA ASN A 349 -25.20 5.51 1.19
C ASN A 349 -25.03 5.13 2.67
N ALA A 350 -23.78 5.10 3.17
CA ALA A 350 -23.46 4.89 4.57
C ALA A 350 -23.59 6.16 5.45
N GLY A 351 -23.98 7.30 4.86
CA GLY A 351 -24.12 8.59 5.56
C GLY A 351 -22.80 9.21 6.03
N ARG A 352 -21.65 8.76 5.50
CA ARG A 352 -20.32 9.30 5.82
C ARG A 352 -19.99 10.56 5.03
N ILE A 353 -20.60 10.72 3.87
CA ILE A 353 -20.56 11.94 3.05
C ILE A 353 -21.98 12.33 2.67
N ASP A 354 -22.22 13.62 2.41
CA ASP A 354 -23.54 14.08 2.00
C ASP A 354 -23.85 13.72 0.53
N ARG A 355 -25.11 13.89 0.13
CA ARG A 355 -25.56 13.52 -1.22
C ARG A 355 -24.87 14.33 -2.32
N ALA A 356 -24.56 15.59 -2.08
CA ALA A 356 -23.89 16.45 -3.06
C ALA A 356 -22.41 16.10 -3.22
N MET A 357 -21.75 15.62 -2.16
CA MET A 357 -20.42 15.01 -2.20
C MET A 357 -20.46 13.70 -2.99
N GLN A 358 -21.41 12.83 -2.69
CA GLN A 358 -21.59 11.58 -3.42
C GLN A 358 -21.78 11.80 -4.92
N GLU A 359 -22.68 12.71 -5.32
CA GLU A 359 -22.94 13.05 -6.73
C GLU A 359 -21.67 13.56 -7.43
N ARG A 360 -20.85 14.38 -6.76
CA ARG A 360 -19.57 14.84 -7.32
C ARG A 360 -18.58 13.70 -7.57
N VAL A 361 -18.51 12.72 -6.68
CA VAL A 361 -17.66 11.54 -6.87
C VAL A 361 -18.22 10.64 -7.98
N GLU A 362 -19.53 10.41 -8.01
CA GLU A 362 -20.20 9.66 -9.09
C GLU A 362 -19.98 10.31 -10.47
N ASP A 363 -20.04 11.64 -10.55
CA ASP A 363 -19.76 12.40 -11.78
C ASP A 363 -18.29 12.27 -12.22
N ALA A 364 -17.35 12.32 -11.27
CA ALA A 364 -15.94 12.10 -11.54
C ALA A 364 -15.69 10.67 -12.06
N ILE A 365 -16.26 9.65 -11.43
CA ILE A 365 -16.17 8.25 -11.88
C ILE A 365 -16.69 8.11 -13.30
N ARG A 366 -17.88 8.64 -13.62
CA ARG A 366 -18.44 8.53 -14.98
C ARG A 366 -17.57 9.21 -16.02
N THR A 367 -17.05 10.40 -15.71
CA THR A 367 -16.21 11.17 -16.63
C THR A 367 -14.87 10.49 -16.86
N TRP A 368 -14.20 10.07 -15.78
CA TRP A 368 -12.90 9.43 -15.87
C TRP A 368 -13.01 8.04 -16.50
N HIS A 369 -14.00 7.23 -16.12
CA HIS A 369 -14.23 5.93 -16.74
C HIS A 369 -14.32 6.02 -18.28
N ALA A 370 -15.09 6.97 -18.80
CA ALA A 370 -15.19 7.18 -20.25
C ALA A 370 -13.85 7.52 -20.90
N ALA A 371 -13.02 8.36 -20.27
CA ALA A 371 -11.68 8.69 -20.78
C ALA A 371 -10.69 7.51 -20.66
N LEU A 372 -10.85 6.65 -19.66
CA LEU A 372 -10.00 5.48 -19.45
C LEU A 372 -10.33 4.32 -20.40
N GLU A 373 -11.59 4.20 -20.83
CA GLU A 373 -12.03 3.23 -21.87
C GLU A 373 -11.34 3.46 -23.23
N ASP A 374 -10.81 4.66 -23.50
CA ASP A 374 -10.01 4.94 -24.70
C ASP A 374 -8.57 4.40 -24.61
N ARG A 375 -8.12 4.01 -23.41
CA ARG A 375 -6.74 3.56 -23.13
C ARG A 375 -6.60 2.06 -23.00
N VAL A 376 -7.65 1.37 -22.59
CA VAL A 376 -7.66 -0.08 -22.34
C VAL A 376 -8.98 -0.69 -22.82
N ASP A 377 -9.04 -2.02 -22.96
CA ASP A 377 -10.28 -2.69 -23.35
C ASP A 377 -11.38 -2.45 -22.28
N PRO A 378 -12.57 -1.91 -22.66
CA PRO A 378 -13.62 -1.59 -21.69
C PRO A 378 -14.16 -2.80 -20.92
N THR A 379 -14.18 -3.99 -21.54
CA THR A 379 -14.58 -5.23 -20.86
C THR A 379 -13.51 -5.63 -19.84
N GLU A 380 -12.22 -5.53 -20.20
CA GLU A 380 -11.10 -5.79 -19.28
C GLU A 380 -11.15 -4.87 -18.06
N LEU A 381 -11.28 -3.55 -18.29
CA LEU A 381 -11.31 -2.54 -17.24
C LEU A 381 -12.43 -2.80 -16.23
N ALA A 382 -13.63 -3.11 -16.72
CA ALA A 382 -14.78 -3.35 -15.86
C ALA A 382 -14.67 -4.66 -15.07
N LEU A 383 -14.16 -5.75 -15.67
CA LEU A 383 -13.96 -7.02 -14.96
C LEU A 383 -12.87 -6.91 -13.88
N ARG A 384 -11.75 -6.25 -14.19
CA ARG A 384 -10.70 -5.98 -13.20
C ARG A 384 -11.20 -5.10 -12.07
N SER A 385 -12.02 -4.08 -12.38
CA SER A 385 -12.64 -3.21 -11.36
C SER A 385 -13.53 -4.03 -10.42
N ALA A 386 -14.35 -4.94 -10.96
CA ALA A 386 -15.16 -5.85 -10.15
C ALA A 386 -14.29 -6.74 -9.22
N GLY A 387 -13.17 -7.25 -9.72
CA GLY A 387 -12.22 -8.04 -8.93
C GLY A 387 -11.60 -7.26 -7.77
N VAL A 388 -11.21 -6.01 -8.01
CA VAL A 388 -10.69 -5.13 -6.95
C VAL A 388 -11.80 -4.79 -5.94
N VAL A 389 -13.00 -4.41 -6.38
CA VAL A 389 -14.11 -4.11 -5.45
C VAL A 389 -14.43 -5.33 -4.55
N LEU A 390 -14.37 -6.55 -5.09
CA LEU A 390 -14.55 -7.76 -4.30
C LEU A 390 -13.48 -7.93 -3.21
N SER A 391 -12.22 -7.57 -3.47
CA SER A 391 -11.17 -7.62 -2.43
C SER A 391 -11.45 -6.62 -1.30
N LEU A 392 -12.00 -5.44 -1.64
CA LEU A 392 -12.38 -4.39 -0.70
C LEU A 392 -13.58 -4.77 0.18
N ALA A 393 -14.42 -5.72 -0.23
CA ALA A 393 -15.60 -6.17 0.53
C ALA A 393 -15.22 -6.82 1.89
N THR A 394 -13.97 -7.24 2.05
CA THR A 394 -13.43 -7.72 3.34
C THR A 394 -13.14 -6.60 4.34
N GLY A 395 -13.06 -5.35 3.86
CA GLY A 395 -12.68 -4.15 4.61
C GLY A 395 -13.57 -3.87 5.82
N PRO A 396 -14.90 -3.76 5.69
CA PRO A 396 -15.77 -3.39 6.81
C PRO A 396 -15.64 -4.32 8.02
N HIS A 397 -15.60 -5.64 7.78
CA HIS A 397 -15.39 -6.63 8.83
C HIS A 397 -14.01 -6.47 9.49
N ARG A 398 -12.94 -6.35 8.68
CA ARG A 398 -11.57 -6.15 9.20
C ARG A 398 -11.43 -4.88 10.04
N GLN A 399 -12.16 -3.83 9.70
CA GLN A 399 -12.15 -2.56 10.42
C GLN A 399 -13.08 -2.54 11.64
N GLN A 400 -13.90 -3.58 11.85
CA GLN A 400 -14.88 -3.71 12.93
C GLN A 400 -15.87 -2.54 12.93
N GLU A 401 -16.39 -2.19 11.74
CA GLU A 401 -17.40 -1.14 11.60
C GLU A 401 -18.74 -1.55 12.26
N ALA A 402 -19.50 -0.60 12.79
CA ALA A 402 -20.73 -0.89 13.53
C ALA A 402 -21.79 -1.66 12.71
N ALA A 403 -21.88 -1.38 11.40
CA ALA A 403 -22.80 -2.04 10.46
C ALA A 403 -22.03 -2.76 9.34
N TRP A 404 -20.93 -3.44 9.71
CA TRP A 404 -19.98 -4.00 8.75
C TRP A 404 -20.62 -4.98 7.75
N GLU A 405 -21.60 -5.78 8.15
CA GLU A 405 -22.28 -6.74 7.25
C GLU A 405 -22.99 -6.01 6.11
N ALA A 406 -23.76 -4.97 6.44
CA ALA A 406 -24.48 -4.16 5.46
C ALA A 406 -23.52 -3.39 4.55
N ALA A 407 -22.40 -2.88 5.10
CA ALA A 407 -21.36 -2.23 4.31
C ALA A 407 -20.66 -3.23 3.36
N THR A 408 -20.36 -4.44 3.82
CA THR A 408 -19.81 -5.52 2.98
C THR A 408 -20.78 -5.88 1.85
N GLU A 409 -22.08 -6.03 2.14
CA GLU A 409 -23.10 -6.29 1.12
C GLU A 409 -23.20 -5.15 0.09
N ALA A 410 -23.11 -3.89 0.53
CA ALA A 410 -23.12 -2.73 -0.35
C ALA A 410 -21.92 -2.73 -1.31
N ILE A 411 -20.72 -3.06 -0.83
CA ILE A 411 -19.52 -3.21 -1.68
C ILE A 411 -19.69 -4.36 -2.68
N VAL A 412 -20.28 -5.49 -2.27
CA VAL A 412 -20.57 -6.60 -3.20
C VAL A 412 -21.51 -6.16 -4.33
N ARG A 413 -22.52 -5.33 -4.03
CA ARG A 413 -23.40 -4.75 -5.06
C ARG A 413 -22.62 -3.87 -6.05
N VAL A 414 -21.65 -3.08 -5.58
CA VAL A 414 -20.77 -2.28 -6.47
C VAL A 414 -19.97 -3.21 -7.40
N ALA A 415 -19.50 -4.36 -6.94
CA ALA A 415 -18.81 -5.33 -7.79
C ALA A 415 -19.75 -5.95 -8.85
N GLU A 416 -21.00 -6.26 -8.47
CA GLU A 416 -22.03 -6.73 -9.40
C GLU A 416 -22.35 -5.69 -10.49
N GLU A 417 -22.36 -4.40 -10.14
CA GLU A 417 -22.54 -3.30 -11.09
C GLU A 417 -21.39 -3.24 -12.10
N TRP A 418 -20.14 -3.41 -11.67
CA TRP A 418 -18.98 -3.50 -12.56
C TRP A 418 -19.03 -4.71 -13.51
N VAL A 419 -19.49 -5.88 -13.05
CA VAL A 419 -19.76 -7.02 -13.94
C VAL A 419 -20.88 -6.69 -14.93
N ALA A 420 -21.91 -5.95 -14.53
CA ALA A 420 -22.94 -5.48 -15.46
C ALA A 420 -22.38 -4.48 -16.49
N HIS A 421 -21.43 -3.63 -16.11
CA HIS A 421 -20.67 -2.77 -17.03
C HIS A 421 -19.89 -3.59 -18.05
N ALA A 422 -19.13 -4.60 -17.62
CA ALA A 422 -18.40 -5.50 -18.52
C ALA A 422 -19.32 -6.18 -19.54
N ARG A 423 -20.49 -6.66 -19.11
CA ARG A 423 -21.48 -7.25 -20.01
C ARG A 423 -22.05 -6.25 -21.03
N ARG A 424 -22.23 -4.98 -20.64
CA ARG A 424 -22.66 -3.91 -21.56
C ARG A 424 -21.56 -3.60 -22.60
N ALA A 425 -20.32 -3.47 -22.15
CA ALA A 425 -19.17 -3.26 -23.02
C ALA A 425 -19.02 -4.35 -24.08
N GLU A 426 -19.14 -5.62 -23.66
CA GLU A 426 -19.03 -6.76 -24.57
C GLU A 426 -20.18 -6.81 -25.60
N ARG A 427 -21.41 -6.50 -25.19
CA ARG A 427 -22.54 -6.35 -26.13
C ARG A 427 -22.30 -5.24 -27.15
N ALA A 428 -21.87 -4.07 -26.69
CA ALA A 428 -21.57 -2.94 -27.58
C ALA A 428 -20.42 -3.26 -28.54
N ARG A 429 -19.47 -4.12 -28.15
CA ARG A 429 -18.41 -4.63 -29.03
C ARG A 429 -18.98 -5.53 -30.13
N HIS A 430 -19.83 -6.49 -29.76
CA HIS A 430 -20.48 -7.39 -30.73
C HIS A 430 -21.35 -6.61 -31.73
N GLU A 431 -22.11 -5.62 -31.28
CA GLU A 431 -22.92 -4.75 -32.14
C GLU A 431 -22.05 -3.97 -33.12
N ARG A 432 -20.93 -3.38 -32.67
CA ARG A 432 -19.95 -2.69 -33.53
C ARG A 432 -19.32 -3.62 -34.57
N GLN A 433 -19.01 -4.86 -34.19
CA GLN A 433 -18.47 -5.86 -35.11
C GLN A 433 -19.49 -6.30 -36.16
N ALA A 434 -20.73 -6.57 -35.76
CA ALA A 434 -21.81 -6.92 -36.69
C ALA A 434 -22.10 -5.77 -37.66
N ALA A 435 -22.12 -4.52 -37.19
CA ALA A 435 -22.28 -3.36 -38.06
C ALA A 435 -21.14 -3.22 -39.08
N THR A 436 -19.89 -3.44 -38.65
CA THR A 436 -18.71 -3.39 -39.54
C THR A 436 -18.75 -4.49 -40.60
N GLN A 437 -19.14 -5.72 -40.22
CA GLN A 437 -19.30 -6.84 -41.15
C GLN A 437 -20.43 -6.58 -42.16
N ASN A 438 -21.55 -6.00 -41.72
CA ASN A 438 -22.65 -5.62 -42.61
C ASN A 438 -22.23 -4.54 -43.63
N ILE A 439 -21.47 -3.53 -43.19
CA ILE A 439 -20.92 -2.50 -44.09
C ILE A 439 -19.94 -3.13 -45.11
N ALA A 440 -19.06 -4.03 -44.65
CA ALA A 440 -18.13 -4.73 -45.53
C ALA A 440 -18.86 -5.60 -46.56
N ALA A 441 -19.93 -6.29 -46.16
CA ALA A 441 -20.77 -7.08 -47.06
C ALA A 441 -21.48 -6.21 -48.12
N LEU A 442 -22.02 -5.05 -47.73
CA LEU A 442 -22.66 -4.11 -48.64
C LEU A 442 -21.67 -3.50 -49.65
N ASN A 443 -20.45 -3.19 -49.22
CA ASN A 443 -19.40 -2.67 -50.09
C ASN A 443 -18.83 -3.74 -51.03
N GLY A 444 -18.70 -4.99 -50.56
CA GLY A 444 -18.30 -6.14 -51.39
C GLY A 444 -19.35 -6.53 -52.44
N ALA A 445 -20.63 -6.42 -52.11
CA ALA A 445 -21.72 -6.64 -53.06
C ALA A 445 -21.78 -5.56 -54.16
N SER A 446 -21.42 -4.30 -53.85
CA SER A 446 -21.33 -3.23 -54.84
C SER A 446 -20.15 -3.38 -55.81
N GLN A 447 -19.04 -4.03 -55.40
CA GLN A 447 -17.91 -4.31 -56.30
C GLN A 447 -18.16 -5.50 -57.25
N ASN A 448 -19.05 -6.43 -56.90
CA ASN A 448 -19.47 -7.53 -57.78
C ASN A 448 -20.66 -7.16 -58.69
N GLY A 449 -21.19 -5.93 -58.59
CA GLY A 449 -22.34 -5.45 -59.36
C GLY A 449 -22.03 -4.61 -60.61
N VAL A 450 -20.75 -4.31 -60.90
CA VAL A 450 -20.38 -3.51 -62.08
C VAL A 450 -19.99 -4.42 -63.26
N GLY A 451 -21.02 -4.89 -63.96
CA GLY A 451 -21.09 -4.82 -65.42
C GLY A 451 -20.21 -5.74 -66.27
N GLN A 452 -20.76 -6.89 -66.66
CA GLN A 452 -20.67 -7.36 -68.04
C GLN A 452 -21.27 -6.28 -68.96
N ASN A 453 -20.45 -5.60 -69.77
CA ASN A 453 -20.86 -5.02 -71.05
C ASN A 453 -19.63 -4.96 -71.97
N GLY A 454 -19.77 -5.53 -73.18
CA GLY A 454 -18.73 -5.72 -74.18
C GLY A 454 -18.24 -4.44 -74.89
N PRO A 455 -17.34 -4.59 -75.88
CA PRO A 455 -16.14 -3.74 -76.03
C PRO A 455 -16.33 -2.54 -76.96
N VAL A 456 -15.57 -1.47 -76.70
CA VAL A 456 -15.23 -0.44 -77.70
C VAL A 456 -13.71 -0.32 -77.75
N THR A 457 -13.20 -0.38 -78.97
CA THR A 457 -11.81 -0.40 -79.42
C THR A 457 -11.07 0.93 -79.18
N GLY A 458 -9.79 0.85 -78.80
CA GLY A 458 -8.86 1.99 -78.84
C GLY A 458 -7.59 1.81 -78.00
N THR A 459 -6.56 1.16 -78.56
CA THR A 459 -5.12 1.34 -78.21
C THR A 459 -4.58 2.60 -78.93
N PRO A 460 -3.44 3.26 -78.57
CA PRO A 460 -2.19 2.76 -77.94
C PRO A 460 -1.47 3.80 -77.00
N PRO A 461 -0.15 3.72 -76.68
CA PRO A 461 0.78 2.60 -76.49
C PRO A 461 1.46 2.54 -75.09
N VAL A 462 2.18 1.43 -74.89
CA VAL A 462 2.99 0.94 -73.76
C VAL A 462 4.32 1.71 -73.61
N GLN A 463 4.84 1.82 -72.37
CA GLN A 463 6.28 1.83 -72.06
C GLN A 463 6.59 1.24 -70.65
N ASP A 464 7.20 0.05 -70.68
CA ASP A 464 8.24 -0.58 -69.84
C ASP A 464 8.38 -0.38 -68.30
N ILE A 465 8.54 -1.52 -67.62
CA ILE A 465 8.93 -1.73 -66.20
C ILE A 465 10.47 -1.93 -66.12
N PRO A 466 11.16 -1.83 -64.95
CA PRO A 466 11.35 -3.02 -64.08
C PRO A 466 11.47 -2.64 -62.55
N PRO A 467 11.92 -3.50 -61.58
CA PRO A 467 11.02 -4.01 -60.53
C PRO A 467 11.49 -3.77 -59.06
N THR A 468 10.68 -4.22 -58.09
CA THR A 468 10.99 -4.59 -56.67
C THR A 468 11.45 -3.53 -55.66
N GLN A 469 10.74 -3.38 -54.53
CA GLN A 469 11.13 -3.84 -53.17
C GLN A 469 10.14 -3.34 -52.09
N GLY A 470 9.98 -4.16 -51.04
CA GLY A 470 9.07 -3.95 -49.90
C GLY A 470 9.57 -2.93 -48.86
N PRO A 471 8.89 -2.84 -47.68
CA PRO A 471 8.75 -1.60 -46.93
C PRO A 471 9.86 -1.39 -45.89
N THR A 472 10.37 -0.16 -45.80
CA THR A 472 11.12 0.33 -44.63
C THR A 472 10.91 1.83 -44.47
N GLY A 473 10.84 2.29 -43.21
CA GLY A 473 11.19 3.67 -42.86
C GLY A 473 10.04 4.60 -42.47
N VAL A 474 9.75 4.64 -41.17
CA VAL A 474 9.64 5.86 -40.33
C VAL A 474 9.30 7.16 -41.09
N ARG A 475 8.07 7.65 -40.94
CA ARG A 475 7.71 9.00 -41.38
C ARG A 475 7.81 9.97 -40.21
N ALA A 476 8.74 10.91 -40.36
CA ALA A 476 8.98 12.05 -39.50
C ALA A 476 7.76 13.00 -39.43
N VAL A 477 7.58 13.58 -38.24
CA VAL A 477 6.66 14.67 -37.91
C VAL A 477 7.13 15.96 -38.61
N PRO A 478 6.26 16.73 -39.29
CA PRO A 478 6.59 18.10 -39.64
C PRO A 478 6.30 19.04 -38.48
N ALA A 479 7.34 19.75 -38.03
CA ALA A 479 7.22 20.93 -37.20
C ALA A 479 6.51 22.05 -37.97
N MET A 480 5.47 22.64 -37.39
CA MET A 480 4.81 23.84 -37.89
C MET A 480 4.63 24.85 -36.75
N GLY A 481 5.41 25.92 -36.84
CA GLY A 481 4.96 27.31 -36.74
C GLY A 481 4.31 27.79 -35.45
N ALA A 482 5.07 28.58 -34.68
CA ALA A 482 4.50 29.61 -33.82
C ALA A 482 3.73 30.66 -34.65
N PRO A 483 2.68 31.29 -34.07
CA PRO A 483 2.35 32.65 -34.43
C PRO A 483 2.32 33.57 -33.21
N THR A 484 3.11 34.63 -33.31
CA THR A 484 2.98 35.90 -32.61
C THR A 484 1.81 36.73 -33.18
N GLY A 485 1.10 37.47 -32.32
CA GLY A 485 0.59 38.81 -32.65
C GLY A 485 -0.91 38.99 -32.95
N GLN A 486 -1.61 39.55 -31.95
CA GLN A 486 -2.53 40.71 -31.99
C GLN A 486 -3.46 40.98 -33.20
N HIS A 487 -4.75 41.17 -32.88
CA HIS A 487 -5.73 42.21 -33.34
C HIS A 487 -7.14 41.61 -33.47
N SER A 488 -8.07 41.94 -32.58
CA SER A 488 -9.06 43.04 -32.67
C SER A 488 -10.48 42.52 -33.01
N ALA A 489 -11.46 42.96 -32.22
CA ALA A 489 -12.88 42.63 -32.33
C ALA A 489 -13.56 43.16 -33.61
N PRO A 490 -14.79 42.71 -33.90
CA PRO A 490 -15.85 43.69 -34.11
C PRO A 490 -17.20 43.36 -33.47
N THR A 491 -17.81 44.44 -33.00
CA THR A 491 -19.22 44.65 -32.62
C THR A 491 -20.18 44.48 -33.81
N GLY A 492 -21.39 43.97 -33.56
CA GLY A 492 -22.50 44.01 -34.51
C GLY A 492 -23.82 43.56 -33.90
N GLN A 493 -24.67 44.54 -33.53
CA GLN A 493 -26.05 44.38 -33.09
C GLN A 493 -26.97 44.01 -34.28
N HIS A 494 -28.01 43.19 -34.06
CA HIS A 494 -29.31 43.36 -34.73
C HIS A 494 -30.45 42.71 -33.92
N ALA A 495 -31.64 43.30 -34.09
CA ALA A 495 -32.79 43.36 -33.20
C ALA A 495 -33.77 42.15 -33.24
N ILE A 496 -34.62 42.12 -32.19
CA ILE A 496 -35.81 41.26 -31.94
C ILE A 496 -37.02 41.70 -32.82
N PRO A 497 -38.11 40.90 -32.95
CA PRO A 497 -39.28 40.93 -32.00
C PRO A 497 -39.95 39.53 -31.79
N ALA A 498 -40.92 39.22 -30.91
CA ALA A 498 -41.51 39.74 -29.68
C ALA A 498 -42.56 38.70 -29.16
N GLY A 499 -42.93 38.74 -27.87
CA GLY A 499 -44.15 38.14 -27.26
C GLY A 499 -43.83 36.97 -26.31
N TYR A 500 -44.13 36.96 -25.01
CA TYR A 500 -45.30 37.47 -24.28
C TYR A 500 -44.95 37.89 -22.83
N ARG A 501 -45.85 38.67 -22.22
CA ARG A 501 -45.70 39.50 -21.01
C ARG A 501 -46.27 38.82 -19.73
N ALA A 502 -45.69 39.19 -18.59
CA ALA A 502 -45.93 38.78 -17.19
C ALA A 502 -47.27 39.23 -16.54
N PRO A 503 -47.50 38.97 -15.22
CA PRO A 503 -47.07 39.90 -14.13
C PRO A 503 -46.48 39.18 -12.88
N SER A 504 -45.38 39.59 -12.20
CA SER A 504 -45.11 40.73 -11.25
C SER A 504 -46.08 40.81 -10.05
N ARG A 505 -45.74 40.90 -8.75
CA ARG A 505 -44.61 41.42 -7.89
C ARG A 505 -44.94 41.12 -6.39
N PRO A 506 -44.26 41.62 -5.30
CA PRO A 506 -42.95 42.31 -5.09
C PRO A 506 -42.03 41.59 -4.03
N SER A 507 -40.70 41.67 -3.95
CA SER A 507 -39.68 42.75 -3.78
C SER A 507 -39.63 43.44 -2.41
N ILE A 508 -38.63 43.10 -1.57
CA ILE A 508 -37.90 44.00 -0.63
C ILE A 508 -36.45 43.52 -0.51
N ALA A 509 -35.50 44.45 -0.66
CA ALA A 509 -34.08 44.32 -0.29
C ALA A 509 -33.76 45.33 0.84
N PRO A 510 -32.66 45.13 1.59
CA PRO A 510 -31.64 46.19 1.65
C PRO A 510 -30.18 45.68 1.64
N GLN A 511 -29.25 46.58 1.30
CA GLN A 511 -27.78 46.45 1.23
C GLN A 511 -27.11 47.13 2.48
N PRO A 512 -25.76 47.26 2.60
CA PRO A 512 -24.79 46.28 3.13
C PRO A 512 -23.99 46.83 4.35
N GLY A 513 -23.24 45.98 5.07
CA GLY A 513 -22.33 46.47 6.10
C GLY A 513 -21.45 45.43 6.79
N SER A 514 -20.14 45.64 6.66
CA SER A 514 -19.02 45.22 7.53
C SER A 514 -18.44 43.80 7.44
N SER A 515 -17.11 43.79 7.50
CA SER A 515 -16.17 42.73 7.15
C SER A 515 -15.69 41.91 8.37
N ALA A 516 -15.32 40.64 8.08
CA ALA A 516 -14.41 39.71 8.79
C ALA A 516 -14.92 38.92 10.03
N PRO A 517 -14.34 37.73 10.33
CA PRO A 517 -13.75 36.69 9.49
C PRO A 517 -14.52 35.35 9.55
N VAL A 518 -14.42 34.55 8.49
CA VAL A 518 -15.02 33.21 8.37
C VAL A 518 -14.18 32.20 9.16
N GLN A 519 -14.75 31.65 10.24
CA GLN A 519 -14.23 30.46 10.91
C GLN A 519 -14.44 29.24 10.00
N GLN A 520 -13.34 28.58 9.68
CA GLN A 520 -13.31 27.29 9.00
C GLN A 520 -13.83 26.22 9.97
N SER A 521 -15.05 25.74 9.74
CA SER A 521 -15.62 24.62 10.48
C SER A 521 -15.19 23.30 9.82
N ALA A 522 -14.11 22.72 10.32
CA ALA A 522 -13.77 21.32 10.11
C ALA A 522 -14.72 20.42 10.95
N PRO A 523 -15.15 19.25 10.47
CA PRO A 523 -15.96 18.33 11.27
C PRO A 523 -15.12 17.69 12.40
N PRO A 524 -15.69 17.47 13.60
CA PRO A 524 -14.92 17.29 14.82
C PRO A 524 -14.35 15.87 15.00
N GLN A 525 -13.10 15.84 15.44
CA GLN A 525 -12.40 14.70 16.03
C GLN A 525 -12.19 15.01 17.53
N ARG A 526 -12.80 14.23 18.43
CA ARG A 526 -12.27 13.76 19.72
C ARG A 526 -13.40 13.28 20.66
N SER A 527 -13.20 12.08 21.19
CA SER A 527 -13.78 11.61 22.45
C SER A 527 -12.98 12.16 23.62
N ALA A 528 -13.66 12.59 24.68
CA ALA A 528 -13.08 12.90 26.00
C ALA A 528 -13.79 12.05 27.08
N PRO A 529 -13.13 11.81 28.24
CA PRO A 529 -13.40 10.66 29.09
C PRO A 529 -14.48 10.93 30.14
N SER A 530 -15.34 9.95 30.40
CA SER A 530 -16.32 10.00 31.50
C SER A 530 -15.84 9.13 32.66
N GLN A 531 -15.62 9.78 33.80
CA GLN A 531 -15.33 9.14 35.09
C GLN A 531 -16.53 8.35 35.62
N ALA A 532 -16.25 7.23 36.30
CA ALA A 532 -17.23 6.41 37.01
C ALA A 532 -17.39 6.83 38.48
N GLY A 533 -18.62 6.72 38.99
CA GLY A 533 -19.02 6.77 40.40
C GLY A 533 -20.41 6.09 40.58
N PRO A 534 -20.77 5.59 41.78
CA PRO A 534 -21.03 4.16 41.97
C PRO A 534 -22.50 3.70 42.16
N LEU A 535 -22.70 2.41 41.83
CA LEU A 535 -23.59 1.36 42.41
C LEU A 535 -25.09 1.63 42.68
N HIS A 536 -25.96 0.78 42.09
CA HIS A 536 -26.91 -0.05 42.86
C HIS A 536 -27.52 -1.21 42.04
N SER A 537 -27.61 -2.37 42.69
CA SER A 537 -28.10 -3.65 42.18
C SER A 537 -29.60 -3.84 42.42
N ALA A 538 -30.34 -4.40 41.46
CA ALA A 538 -31.61 -5.10 41.69
C ALA A 538 -31.92 -6.10 40.54
N PRO A 539 -32.64 -7.22 40.80
CA PRO A 539 -32.58 -8.46 40.01
C PRO A 539 -33.61 -8.55 38.87
N PRO A 540 -33.42 -9.44 37.87
CA PRO A 540 -34.39 -9.63 36.80
C PRO A 540 -35.52 -10.61 37.18
N GLN A 541 -36.74 -10.23 36.77
CA GLN A 541 -37.95 -11.06 36.81
C GLN A 541 -38.01 -12.00 35.59
N SER A 542 -38.53 -13.20 35.85
CA SER A 542 -38.74 -14.31 34.93
C SER A 542 -39.85 -14.06 33.91
N ALA A 543 -39.66 -14.52 32.67
CA ALA A 543 -40.77 -14.82 31.75
C ALA A 543 -40.47 -16.11 30.97
N HIS A 544 -41.44 -17.02 31.03
CA HIS A 544 -41.42 -18.40 30.55
C HIS A 544 -41.39 -18.53 29.02
N GLN A 545 -40.55 -19.44 28.51
CA GLN A 545 -40.68 -20.01 27.15
C GLN A 545 -41.18 -21.47 27.23
N GLN A 546 -42.10 -21.80 26.33
CA GLN A 546 -42.82 -23.07 26.22
C GLN A 546 -41.99 -24.12 25.44
N HIS A 547 -42.00 -25.38 25.92
CA HIS A 547 -41.62 -26.61 25.19
C HIS A 547 -42.72 -26.99 24.17
N ALA A 548 -42.59 -27.81 23.12
CA ALA A 548 -41.77 -29.00 22.78
C ALA A 548 -41.92 -29.28 21.24
N PRO A 549 -41.57 -30.46 20.63
CA PRO A 549 -40.71 -31.58 21.06
C PRO A 549 -39.66 -32.04 20.02
N GLN A 550 -38.65 -32.76 20.50
CA GLN A 550 -37.69 -33.52 19.67
C GLN A 550 -38.26 -34.92 19.32
N GLN A 551 -38.12 -35.35 18.07
CA GLN A 551 -38.28 -36.74 17.67
C GLN A 551 -36.90 -37.40 17.49
N GLY A 552 -36.73 -38.56 18.13
CA GLY A 552 -35.52 -39.38 18.05
C GLY A 552 -35.53 -40.34 16.85
N ALA A 553 -34.33 -40.74 16.44
CA ALA A 553 -34.07 -41.87 15.56
C ALA A 553 -32.73 -42.53 15.95
N PRO A 554 -32.54 -43.84 15.65
CA PRO A 554 -31.95 -44.79 16.58
C PRO A 554 -30.44 -45.03 16.39
N GLN A 555 -29.78 -45.43 17.48
CA GLN A 555 -28.42 -45.94 17.49
C GLN A 555 -28.37 -47.38 16.95
N GLN A 556 -27.51 -47.64 15.98
CA GLN A 556 -27.03 -48.99 15.65
C GLN A 556 -25.54 -49.13 16.00
N PRO A 557 -25.12 -50.26 16.60
CA PRO A 557 -23.73 -50.50 16.97
C PRO A 557 -22.94 -51.06 15.77
N ALA A 558 -21.77 -50.48 15.50
CA ALA A 558 -20.81 -51.01 14.53
C ALA A 558 -19.91 -52.11 15.15
N PRO A 559 -19.42 -53.08 14.37
CA PRO A 559 -18.84 -54.33 14.87
C PRO A 559 -17.39 -54.18 15.35
N GLN A 560 -17.07 -54.88 16.43
CA GLN A 560 -15.71 -55.08 16.93
C GLN A 560 -14.95 -56.08 16.05
N GLN A 561 -13.81 -55.69 15.50
CA GLN A 561 -12.79 -56.61 14.96
C GLN A 561 -11.43 -56.32 15.64
N PRO A 562 -10.68 -57.36 16.03
CA PRO A 562 -9.50 -57.24 16.87
C PRO A 562 -8.25 -56.80 16.08
N ALA A 563 -7.41 -56.00 16.74
CA ALA A 563 -6.11 -55.57 16.23
C ALA A 563 -5.14 -56.76 16.11
N PRO A 564 -4.35 -56.87 15.01
CA PRO A 564 -3.27 -57.83 14.93
C PRO A 564 -2.11 -57.41 15.84
N GLN A 565 -1.79 -58.27 16.81
CA GLN A 565 -0.57 -58.20 17.61
C GLN A 565 0.63 -58.63 16.75
N GLN A 566 1.65 -57.79 16.63
CA GLN A 566 3.01 -58.22 16.29
C GLN A 566 4.07 -57.49 17.12
N PRO A 567 5.19 -58.16 17.45
CA PRO A 567 6.09 -57.77 18.54
C PRO A 567 7.13 -56.74 18.10
N ALA A 568 7.51 -55.87 19.04
CA ALA A 568 8.61 -54.93 18.90
C ALA A 568 9.97 -55.62 18.73
N PRO A 569 10.84 -55.20 17.79
CA PRO A 569 12.26 -55.50 17.83
C PRO A 569 13.00 -54.45 18.67
N GLN A 570 13.69 -54.91 19.73
CA GLN A 570 14.69 -54.16 20.47
C GLN A 570 15.98 -53.98 19.63
N PRO A 571 16.63 -52.81 19.66
CA PRO A 571 18.05 -52.70 19.36
C PRO A 571 18.87 -52.55 20.64
N SER A 572 19.73 -53.53 20.88
CA SER A 572 20.75 -53.59 21.92
C SER A 572 21.75 -52.44 21.82
N ALA A 573 22.07 -51.82 22.95
CA ALA A 573 23.17 -50.88 23.10
C ALA A 573 24.53 -51.60 23.19
N PRO A 574 25.62 -51.08 22.59
CA PRO A 574 26.97 -51.42 22.97
C PRO A 574 27.49 -50.48 24.08
N GLN A 575 27.98 -51.08 25.16
CA GLN A 575 28.72 -50.42 26.23
C GLN A 575 30.16 -50.12 25.80
N HIS A 576 30.65 -48.90 26.02
CA HIS A 576 32.08 -48.64 26.20
C HIS A 576 32.32 -47.63 27.31
N SER A 577 33.15 -48.04 28.27
CA SER A 577 33.48 -47.39 29.53
C SER A 577 34.43 -46.20 29.36
N ALA A 578 34.27 -45.22 30.25
CA ALA A 578 35.15 -44.06 30.44
C ALA A 578 36.52 -44.41 31.05
N PRO A 579 37.48 -43.47 30.98
CA PRO A 579 38.39 -43.22 32.10
C PRO A 579 38.19 -41.82 32.70
N GLN A 580 38.11 -41.78 34.03
CA GLN A 580 38.15 -40.57 34.87
C GLN A 580 39.59 -40.10 35.11
N HIS A 581 39.79 -38.80 35.34
CA HIS A 581 40.52 -38.22 36.50
C HIS A 581 40.61 -36.67 36.39
N PRO A 582 40.84 -35.93 37.51
CA PRO A 582 39.98 -34.83 37.94
C PRO A 582 40.60 -33.41 37.86
N ALA A 583 39.74 -32.40 38.08
CA ALA A 583 40.08 -30.99 38.22
C ALA A 583 40.76 -30.63 39.56
N PRO A 584 41.41 -29.46 39.63
CA PRO A 584 41.16 -28.56 40.75
C PRO A 584 40.92 -27.08 40.33
N PRO A 585 40.42 -26.22 41.25
CA PRO A 585 39.65 -25.01 40.95
C PRO A 585 40.48 -23.73 41.06
N GLN A 586 40.02 -22.63 40.43
CA GLN A 586 40.40 -21.28 40.85
C GLN A 586 39.20 -20.32 40.76
N SER A 587 38.92 -19.69 41.89
CA SER A 587 37.95 -18.61 42.05
C SER A 587 38.66 -17.37 42.60
N ALA A 588 38.14 -16.22 42.21
CA ALA A 588 38.18 -14.89 42.84
C ALA A 588 39.24 -13.86 42.37
N GLY A 589 38.74 -12.70 41.93
CA GLY A 589 39.47 -11.43 41.91
C GLY A 589 38.97 -10.41 40.86
N PRO A 590 38.31 -9.30 41.24
CA PRO A 590 37.71 -8.33 40.33
C PRO A 590 38.72 -7.25 39.88
N TYR A 591 38.62 -6.76 38.65
CA TYR A 591 39.33 -5.55 38.21
C TYR A 591 38.39 -4.34 38.29
N SER A 592 38.64 -3.52 39.32
CA SER A 592 38.17 -2.13 39.41
C SER A 592 39.27 -1.19 38.92
N ALA A 593 38.85 -0.09 38.29
CA ALA A 593 39.69 1.00 37.80
C ALA A 593 40.47 1.70 38.94
N PRO A 594 41.64 2.31 38.64
CA PRO A 594 42.34 3.15 39.61
C PRO A 594 41.81 4.60 39.60
N PRO A 595 41.61 5.23 40.76
CA PRO A 595 41.57 6.69 40.89
C PRO A 595 42.95 7.22 41.30
N GLN A 596 43.38 8.34 40.74
CA GLN A 596 44.34 9.23 41.40
C GLN A 596 43.89 10.68 41.28
N SER A 597 43.95 11.35 42.43
CA SER A 597 43.42 12.67 42.69
C SER A 597 44.55 13.71 42.71
N GLN A 598 44.26 14.86 42.08
CA GLN A 598 44.57 16.24 42.49
C GLN A 598 46.02 16.77 42.54
N SER A 599 46.27 17.80 41.72
CA SER A 599 46.92 19.05 42.15
C SER A 599 46.36 20.23 41.36
N ALA A 600 46.29 21.41 41.98
CA ALA A 600 45.41 22.52 41.65
C ALA A 600 46.13 23.73 40.98
N GLN A 601 45.35 24.47 40.17
CA GLN A 601 45.36 25.94 39.87
C GLN A 601 46.50 26.58 39.02
N PRO A 602 46.32 27.79 38.42
CA PRO A 602 45.12 28.63 38.14
C PRO A 602 45.01 29.14 36.64
N PRO A 603 44.04 30.00 36.25
CA PRO A 603 43.78 30.39 34.86
C PRO A 603 44.41 31.74 34.45
N GLN A 604 44.79 31.88 33.17
CA GLN A 604 45.14 33.16 32.51
C GLN A 604 44.59 33.13 31.07
N ALA A 605 43.54 33.91 30.74
CA ALA A 605 43.52 35.32 30.32
C ALA A 605 43.84 35.54 28.82
N ILE A 606 42.81 35.92 28.06
CA ILE A 606 42.84 36.52 26.70
C ILE A 606 43.35 37.98 26.84
N PRO A 607 44.01 38.60 25.84
CA PRO A 607 43.34 39.61 24.99
C PRO A 607 43.97 39.70 23.54
N PRO A 608 43.71 40.72 22.67
CA PRO A 608 42.90 40.57 21.44
C PRO A 608 43.52 41.23 20.17
N GLN A 609 42.69 41.47 19.12
CA GLN A 609 42.83 42.46 18.01
C GLN A 609 43.66 42.04 16.77
N GLN A 610 43.36 42.33 15.49
CA GLN A 610 42.51 43.27 14.70
C GLN A 610 42.35 42.65 13.27
N SER A 611 41.18 42.60 12.60
CA SER A 611 40.48 43.62 11.77
C SER A 611 41.08 43.99 10.39
N LEU A 612 40.37 43.56 9.31
CA LEU A 612 40.11 44.21 7.98
C LEU A 612 41.16 44.09 6.84
N PRO A 613 40.80 44.28 5.54
CA PRO A 613 39.50 44.13 4.81
C PRO A 613 39.58 43.34 3.45
N GLN A 614 38.42 43.03 2.85
CA GLN A 614 38.25 42.62 1.41
C GLN A 614 38.41 43.83 0.44
N PRO A 615 38.27 43.80 -0.92
CA PRO A 615 37.73 42.81 -1.90
C PRO A 615 38.50 42.78 -3.28
N PRO A 616 37.87 42.64 -4.49
CA PRO A 616 37.32 41.45 -5.18
C PRO A 616 38.04 41.15 -6.54
N VAL A 617 37.56 40.16 -7.33
CA VAL A 617 37.36 40.18 -8.82
C VAL A 617 37.44 38.78 -9.49
N ALA A 618 36.34 38.45 -10.20
CA ALA A 618 36.14 37.76 -11.48
C ALA A 618 36.96 36.52 -11.95
N SER A 619 36.17 35.53 -12.43
CA SER A 619 36.28 34.82 -13.72
C SER A 619 37.61 34.20 -14.14
N GLN A 620 37.63 32.86 -14.28
CA GLN A 620 37.93 32.15 -15.53
C GLN A 620 37.98 30.61 -15.35
N GLN A 621 37.40 29.90 -16.32
CA GLN A 621 37.71 28.48 -16.62
C GLN A 621 39.21 28.29 -16.89
N PRO A 622 39.70 27.04 -16.82
CA PRO A 622 40.18 26.46 -18.08
C PRO A 622 39.87 24.97 -18.28
N GLN A 623 39.94 24.63 -19.56
CA GLN A 623 39.70 23.34 -20.21
C GLN A 623 40.76 22.27 -19.90
N ALA A 624 40.28 21.02 -19.94
CA ALA A 624 40.87 19.80 -20.51
C ALA A 624 42.40 19.57 -20.52
N MET A 625 42.80 18.42 -19.96
CA MET A 625 43.81 17.54 -20.56
C MET A 625 43.36 16.06 -20.45
N GLN A 626 43.16 15.45 -21.62
CA GLN A 626 43.08 14.00 -21.83
C GLN A 626 44.46 13.49 -22.26
N ALA A 627 44.85 12.30 -21.78
CA ALA A 627 45.77 11.37 -22.45
C ALA A 627 45.80 10.00 -21.72
N PRO A 628 46.20 8.89 -22.38
CA PRO A 628 45.35 7.69 -22.50
C PRO A 628 46.01 6.37 -22.09
N LEU A 629 45.23 5.34 -21.72
CA LEU A 629 45.67 3.94 -21.63
C LEU A 629 44.49 3.01 -21.99
N GLN A 630 44.42 2.53 -23.24
CA GLN A 630 44.80 1.18 -23.70
C GLN A 630 43.85 0.04 -23.27
N GLN A 631 42.99 -0.33 -24.22
CA GLN A 631 42.15 -1.54 -24.20
C GLN A 631 42.98 -2.76 -24.60
N GLN A 632 42.84 -3.86 -23.85
CA GLN A 632 43.26 -5.20 -24.26
C GLN A 632 42.07 -6.16 -24.10
N ALA A 633 41.63 -6.75 -25.20
CA ALA A 633 40.86 -8.01 -25.22
C ALA A 633 41.85 -9.18 -25.18
N PRO A 634 41.49 -10.35 -24.61
CA PRO A 634 41.00 -11.49 -25.43
C PRO A 634 40.18 -12.55 -24.60
N PRO A 635 39.97 -13.82 -25.02
CA PRO A 635 39.45 -14.39 -26.28
C PRO A 635 38.24 -15.35 -26.05
N GLN A 636 37.55 -15.78 -27.13
CA GLN A 636 36.77 -17.05 -27.16
C GLN A 636 37.72 -18.24 -27.47
N PRO A 637 37.44 -19.49 -27.03
CA PRO A 637 36.72 -20.43 -27.90
C PRO A 637 35.96 -21.64 -27.24
N ALA A 638 35.14 -22.26 -28.10
CA ALA A 638 34.86 -23.71 -28.25
C ALA A 638 33.71 -24.41 -27.51
N GLN A 639 32.95 -25.15 -28.32
CA GLN A 639 31.88 -26.09 -28.03
C GLN A 639 32.36 -27.35 -27.27
N ALA A 640 31.54 -27.83 -26.33
CA ALA A 640 31.47 -29.24 -25.96
C ALA A 640 30.10 -29.56 -25.38
N SER A 641 29.43 -30.55 -25.96
CA SER A 641 28.26 -31.25 -25.42
C SER A 641 28.64 -32.03 -24.16
N GLN A 642 27.77 -32.01 -23.14
CA GLN A 642 27.48 -33.18 -22.28
C GLN A 642 26.35 -32.88 -21.28
N ASP A 643 25.46 -33.86 -21.19
CA ASP A 643 24.31 -33.98 -20.28
C ASP A 643 24.64 -33.78 -18.81
N LEU A 644 23.79 -33.05 -18.07
CA LEU A 644 23.61 -33.21 -16.62
C LEU A 644 22.14 -32.95 -16.21
N PRO A 645 21.67 -33.59 -15.13
CA PRO A 645 20.28 -33.99 -14.94
C PRO A 645 19.41 -32.94 -14.26
N ALA A 646 18.09 -33.17 -14.35
CA ALA A 646 17.02 -32.39 -13.72
C ALA A 646 17.29 -32.11 -12.23
N THR A 647 17.43 -30.83 -11.89
CA THR A 647 17.41 -30.34 -10.51
C THR A 647 16.03 -29.77 -10.18
N SER A 648 15.39 -30.43 -9.21
CA SER A 648 14.26 -30.04 -8.36
C SER A 648 13.78 -28.58 -8.46
N GLU A 649 12.50 -28.45 -8.77
CA GLU A 649 11.67 -27.25 -8.59
C GLU A 649 11.84 -26.68 -7.17
N SER A 650 12.51 -25.54 -7.06
CA SER A 650 12.46 -24.72 -5.85
C SER A 650 11.13 -24.00 -5.83
N SER A 651 10.23 -24.41 -4.92
CA SER A 651 8.97 -23.73 -4.69
C SER A 651 9.21 -22.31 -4.17
N TRP A 652 9.04 -21.34 -5.08
CA TRP A 652 8.93 -19.94 -4.72
C TRP A 652 7.60 -19.71 -4.02
N SER A 653 7.63 -19.42 -2.71
CA SER A 653 6.46 -18.91 -1.99
C SER A 653 6.33 -17.41 -2.25
N PRO A 654 5.16 -16.91 -2.71
CA PRO A 654 4.94 -15.47 -2.90
C PRO A 654 5.04 -14.75 -1.56
N GLY A 655 5.82 -13.67 -1.50
CA GLY A 655 5.73 -12.70 -0.42
C GLY A 655 4.40 -11.97 -0.54
N ASP A 656 3.46 -12.29 0.33
CA ASP A 656 2.18 -11.60 0.45
C ASP A 656 2.43 -10.17 1.00
N ASP A 657 2.46 -9.23 0.06
CA ASP A 657 2.31 -7.78 0.27
C ASP A 657 0.83 -7.41 0.06
N SER A 658 -0.09 -8.11 0.73
CA SER A 658 -1.47 -7.64 0.87
C SER A 658 -1.45 -6.20 1.44
N PRO A 659 -2.02 -5.19 0.74
CA PRO A 659 -2.19 -3.87 1.28
C PRO A 659 -3.33 -3.94 2.30
N THR A 660 -2.98 -4.30 3.52
CA THR A 660 -3.83 -4.00 4.68
C THR A 660 -3.82 -2.48 4.85
N GLN A 661 -4.96 -1.82 4.71
CA GLN A 661 -5.07 -0.38 5.01
C GLN A 661 -4.63 -0.12 6.46
N GLU A 662 -3.80 0.89 6.61
CA GLU A 662 -3.05 1.21 7.83
C GLU A 662 -3.99 1.89 8.83
N ARG A 663 -4.24 1.25 9.99
CA ARG A 663 -4.82 1.98 11.12
C ARG A 663 -3.76 2.93 11.66
N ARG A 664 -4.08 4.23 11.71
CA ARG A 664 -3.29 5.20 12.48
C ARG A 664 -3.26 4.74 13.93
N ILE A 665 -2.06 4.64 14.49
CA ILE A 665 -1.90 4.52 15.94
C ILE A 665 -2.26 5.90 16.50
N SER A 666 -3.31 5.97 17.33
CA SER A 666 -3.60 7.14 18.14
C SER A 666 -2.32 7.52 18.88
N SER A 667 -1.86 8.77 18.77
CA SER A 667 -0.60 9.25 19.33
C SER A 667 -0.34 8.71 20.74
N ILE A 668 0.55 7.72 20.86
CA ILE A 668 1.14 7.35 22.14
C ILE A 668 2.30 8.31 22.32
N GLN A 669 2.24 9.17 23.35
CA GLN A 669 3.38 10.03 23.65
C GLN A 669 4.55 9.12 24.03
N PRO A 670 5.64 9.11 23.25
CA PRO A 670 6.87 8.49 23.69
C PRO A 670 7.42 9.39 24.81
N HIS A 671 7.43 8.87 26.04
CA HIS A 671 8.10 9.51 27.17
C HIS A 671 9.59 9.17 27.18
#